data_AF-A0A7C4V642-F1
#
_entry.id   AF-A0A7C4V642-F1
#
_cell.length_a   1.000
_cell.length_b   1.000
_cell.length_c   1.000
_cell.angle_alpha   90.00
_cell.angle_beta   90.00
_cell.angle_gamma   90.00
#
_symmetry.space_group_name_H-M   'P 1'
#
loop_
_entity.id
_entity.type
_entity.pdbx_description
1 polymer ?
#
loop_
_entity_poly.entity_id
_entity_poly.type
_entity_poly.pdbx_seq_one_letter_code
_entity_poly.pdbx_strand_id
1 'polypeptide(L)'
;MIYKLCILAAGPSRRIGDFSDHIHKAILPVNMKGVISYVIEQMPADVEIVVAVGHRKDTVIDYLHIAYPDRKITFVEIERYFGEGTGPGRSLLECKDHLQCPFILATADTIVLEPVPAPTENWFGIAPLDKDPERFCTVKTKDGKVVQIDDKIKTDNKFAFIGLAGVRNYQEFFRALEKNDQIINGEIQVSNGFTELLPLGLSAKQFTWYDTGTLEGYQQANRHFIKGDAFDFSKEDEFLYFVNNKVIKFFADHKIAQNRVRRTYSLHGICPPISGAMRNFYSYEMIPGCTVYEALTGEIAQQFFDWAQERLWKPKQLTTEQQKAFDHACEKFYKDKTLERIRKFYNKTGIPDTDRTVNGKSVPPLGQLLDRIDWSTLTKGVPSPFHGDLQFDNVLIKQSAPGETAEFVLLDWRQDFAGLIEYGDLYYDLAKLYGGLIINYRLIKKNAFSCDVNGNDVRYNLMTTPEMDDARARFENFVDEKGYDLDKIRTITSLIFLNMSPLHNAPFDILLYHLGSSMLAETLGTEIVLEDRKERPLLCIGPMSKQVVDTVIDFSHARNVPVCLIASRSQVETAALGGGYANNWSTEDFAAYVRDRLKEKPANVLICRDHGGPWLGADEKTLAEKHAMMAAKASFEADIASGFNMIHIDTSVNPGGFDMQASLRRSFELLQFCEEKAKQYGTSVRYEIGTEDADGGIVEPELFEEYLSKIVAFCDEHGISKPVFIVGKTGTWVRETHQAGIFDPKNTMHLLSIVKKYGVGIKEHNADYDSAENHRMRAKVGVTALNVAPEFGVIQTTTVLNFCKRKGRMDLHEKFIDLAYNSKKWKKWLKQPDVTTREQKAIIAGHYVFGTPEFKSIIEELGPEVEEDIRQAIWDRLDWYIKHLHGQPETEDLVVQRPKIADDAKKALLERFSNKSM
;
A
#
# COMPACT_ATOMS: atom_id res chain seq x y z
N MET A 1 -10.52 -32.55 -51.75
CA MET A 1 -11.56 -31.74 -52.41
C MET A 1 -11.18 -30.29 -52.21
N ILE A 2 -11.19 -29.45 -53.27
CA ILE A 2 -10.99 -28.00 -53.12
C ILE A 2 -12.32 -27.38 -52.70
N TYR A 3 -12.31 -26.64 -51.60
CA TYR A 3 -13.48 -25.90 -51.09
C TYR A 3 -13.02 -24.62 -50.37
N LYS A 4 -13.96 -23.73 -50.07
CA LYS A 4 -13.71 -22.46 -49.36
C LYS A 4 -14.57 -22.32 -48.12
N LEU A 5 -14.18 -21.43 -47.22
CA LEU A 5 -15.04 -20.94 -46.14
C LEU A 5 -15.59 -19.56 -46.52
N CYS A 6 -16.90 -19.36 -46.43
CA CYS A 6 -17.55 -18.05 -46.53
C CYS A 6 -18.09 -17.65 -45.16
N ILE A 7 -17.64 -16.51 -44.65
CA ILE A 7 -18.10 -15.94 -43.38
C ILE A 7 -18.93 -14.68 -43.65
N LEU A 8 -20.15 -14.63 -43.14
CA LEU A 8 -21.03 -13.47 -43.25
C LEU A 8 -20.86 -12.55 -42.04
N ALA A 9 -20.11 -11.46 -42.21
CA ALA A 9 -19.79 -10.47 -41.19
C ALA A 9 -20.18 -9.03 -41.59
N ALA A 10 -21.18 -8.86 -42.46
CA ALA A 10 -21.60 -7.56 -42.96
C ALA A 10 -22.68 -6.87 -42.11
N GLY A 11 -23.55 -7.66 -41.48
CA GLY A 11 -24.76 -7.17 -40.82
C GLY A 11 -24.48 -6.32 -39.58
N PRO A 12 -25.38 -5.38 -39.24
CA PRO A 12 -25.18 -4.47 -38.12
C PRO A 12 -25.22 -5.20 -36.78
N SER A 13 -24.42 -4.75 -35.82
CA SER A 13 -24.26 -5.38 -34.50
C SER A 13 -25.27 -4.87 -33.46
N ARG A 14 -26.51 -4.54 -33.84
CA ARG A 14 -27.45 -3.79 -32.98
C ARG A 14 -27.89 -4.49 -31.69
N ARG A 15 -27.75 -5.82 -31.63
CA ARG A 15 -28.25 -6.65 -30.52
C ARG A 15 -27.21 -6.89 -29.42
N ILE A 16 -25.99 -6.41 -29.59
CA ILE A 16 -24.92 -6.49 -28.58
C ILE A 16 -24.77 -5.20 -27.76
N GLY A 17 -25.71 -4.25 -27.86
CA GLY A 17 -25.70 -3.02 -27.07
C GLY A 17 -24.57 -2.06 -27.46
N ASP A 18 -24.01 -1.38 -26.46
CA ASP A 18 -23.07 -0.26 -26.60
C ASP A 18 -21.75 -0.67 -27.27
N PHE A 19 -21.37 -1.95 -27.19
CA PHE A 19 -20.24 -2.52 -27.94
C PHE A 19 -20.31 -2.24 -29.46
N SER A 20 -21.53 -2.15 -30.02
CA SER A 20 -21.73 -1.95 -31.46
C SER A 20 -21.24 -0.59 -31.98
N ASP A 21 -21.03 0.38 -31.07
CA ASP A 21 -20.51 1.71 -31.38
C ASP A 21 -19.01 1.73 -31.65
N HIS A 22 -18.31 0.64 -31.33
CA HIS A 22 -16.84 0.59 -31.41
C HIS A 22 -16.33 -0.57 -32.23
N ILE A 23 -16.99 -1.74 -32.15
CA ILE A 23 -16.48 -2.97 -32.74
C ILE A 23 -17.59 -3.78 -33.44
N HIS A 24 -17.19 -4.58 -34.43
CA HIS A 24 -18.10 -5.55 -35.04
C HIS A 24 -18.26 -6.80 -34.17
N LYS A 25 -19.49 -7.33 -34.05
CA LYS A 25 -19.80 -8.54 -33.26
C LYS A 25 -18.90 -9.75 -33.57
N ALA A 26 -18.47 -9.86 -34.83
CA ALA A 26 -17.62 -10.95 -35.31
C ALA A 26 -16.29 -11.07 -34.56
N ILE A 27 -15.81 -9.99 -33.95
CA ILE A 27 -14.51 -9.97 -33.27
C ILE A 27 -14.66 -9.61 -31.79
N LEU A 28 -15.87 -9.75 -31.23
CA LEU A 28 -16.02 -9.70 -29.78
C LEU A 28 -15.19 -10.83 -29.14
N PRO A 29 -14.45 -10.56 -28.05
CA PRO A 29 -13.62 -11.58 -27.41
C PRO A 29 -14.49 -12.56 -26.60
N VAL A 30 -14.51 -13.82 -27.02
CA VAL A 30 -14.95 -14.94 -26.18
C VAL A 30 -13.71 -15.67 -25.71
N ASN A 31 -13.49 -15.73 -24.39
CA ASN A 31 -12.24 -16.25 -23.79
C ASN A 31 -10.99 -15.67 -24.49
N MET A 32 -10.97 -14.34 -24.63
CA MET A 32 -9.87 -13.58 -25.24
C MET A 32 -9.56 -13.99 -26.69
N LYS A 33 -10.57 -14.41 -27.44
CA LYS A 33 -10.45 -14.77 -28.86
C LYS A 33 -11.67 -14.23 -29.61
N GLY A 34 -11.47 -13.57 -30.74
CA GLY A 34 -12.61 -13.03 -31.52
C GLY A 34 -13.56 -14.14 -31.95
N VAL A 35 -14.87 -13.93 -31.91
CA VAL A 35 -15.86 -14.97 -32.29
C VAL A 35 -15.52 -15.65 -33.64
N ILE A 36 -15.17 -14.85 -34.66
CA ILE A 36 -14.81 -15.31 -36.00
C ILE A 36 -13.60 -16.25 -36.01
N SER A 37 -12.70 -16.16 -35.03
CA SER A 37 -11.55 -17.05 -34.90
C SER A 37 -11.96 -18.49 -34.65
N TYR A 38 -13.08 -18.73 -33.96
CA TYR A 38 -13.54 -20.09 -33.63
C TYR A 38 -13.89 -20.90 -34.87
N VAL A 39 -14.43 -20.26 -35.92
CA VAL A 39 -14.70 -20.95 -37.20
C VAL A 39 -13.45 -21.05 -38.07
N ILE A 40 -12.61 -20.01 -38.09
CA ILE A 40 -11.38 -19.98 -38.90
C ILE A 40 -10.39 -21.06 -38.47
N GLU A 41 -10.20 -21.23 -37.16
CA GLU A 41 -9.23 -22.19 -36.61
C GLU A 41 -9.66 -23.66 -36.75
N GLN A 42 -10.94 -23.92 -37.00
CA GLN A 42 -11.41 -25.27 -37.34
C GLN A 42 -11.13 -25.65 -38.80
N MET A 43 -10.82 -24.67 -39.65
CA MET A 43 -10.51 -24.93 -41.05
C MET A 43 -9.03 -25.25 -41.25
N PRO A 44 -8.69 -26.25 -42.09
CA PRO A 44 -7.32 -26.46 -42.56
C PRO A 44 -6.69 -25.17 -43.11
N ALA A 45 -5.37 -25.00 -42.92
CA ALA A 45 -4.67 -23.76 -43.22
C ALA A 45 -4.71 -23.35 -44.71
N ASP A 46 -4.83 -24.33 -45.61
CA ASP A 46 -4.89 -24.16 -47.06
C ASP A 46 -6.27 -23.77 -47.60
N VAL A 47 -7.32 -23.83 -46.76
CA VAL A 47 -8.67 -23.39 -47.13
C VAL A 47 -8.71 -21.87 -47.25
N GLU A 48 -9.03 -21.38 -48.44
CA GLU A 48 -9.28 -19.95 -48.69
C GLU A 48 -10.56 -19.48 -47.98
N ILE A 49 -10.51 -18.27 -47.45
CA ILE A 49 -11.60 -17.67 -46.68
C ILE A 49 -12.12 -16.46 -47.46
N VAL A 50 -13.44 -16.40 -47.63
CA VAL A 50 -14.16 -15.24 -48.18
C VAL A 50 -14.97 -14.63 -47.04
N VAL A 51 -14.75 -13.36 -46.72
CA VAL A 51 -15.46 -12.68 -45.64
C VAL A 51 -16.28 -11.54 -46.22
N ALA A 52 -17.60 -11.63 -46.11
CA ALA A 52 -18.50 -10.53 -46.42
C ALA A 52 -18.43 -9.52 -45.27
N VAL A 53 -18.01 -8.29 -45.54
CA VAL A 53 -17.81 -7.23 -44.54
C VAL A 53 -18.64 -6.00 -44.90
N GLY A 54 -19.14 -5.28 -43.90
CA GLY A 54 -20.04 -4.13 -44.10
C GLY A 54 -19.97 -3.19 -42.90
N HIS A 55 -20.92 -3.32 -41.97
CA HIS A 55 -20.89 -2.58 -40.71
C HIS A 55 -19.54 -2.75 -40.01
N ARG A 56 -18.85 -1.64 -39.68
CA ARG A 56 -17.52 -1.67 -39.01
C ARG A 56 -16.52 -2.61 -39.71
N LYS A 57 -16.59 -2.75 -41.04
CA LYS A 57 -15.71 -3.63 -41.85
C LYS A 57 -14.24 -3.52 -41.46
N ASP A 58 -13.80 -2.30 -41.18
CA ASP A 58 -12.44 -1.95 -40.85
C ASP A 58 -11.88 -2.72 -39.64
N THR A 59 -12.69 -2.86 -38.59
CA THR A 59 -12.26 -3.58 -37.39
C THR A 59 -12.08 -5.08 -37.68
N VAL A 60 -12.96 -5.66 -38.50
CA VAL A 60 -12.90 -7.08 -38.90
C VAL A 60 -11.68 -7.33 -39.78
N ILE A 61 -11.45 -6.47 -40.78
CA ILE A 61 -10.32 -6.57 -41.70
C ILE A 61 -9.00 -6.49 -40.93
N ASP A 62 -8.83 -5.48 -40.08
CA ASP A 62 -7.59 -5.27 -39.32
C ASP A 62 -7.31 -6.44 -38.36
N TYR A 63 -8.33 -6.89 -37.62
CA TYR A 63 -8.20 -8.03 -36.73
C TYR A 63 -7.73 -9.27 -37.48
N LEU A 64 -8.35 -9.60 -38.62
CA LEU A 64 -7.99 -10.79 -39.38
C LEU A 64 -6.59 -10.71 -40.00
N HIS A 65 -6.17 -9.54 -40.50
CA HIS A 65 -4.80 -9.36 -40.99
C HIS A 65 -3.75 -9.56 -39.89
N ILE A 66 -4.02 -9.09 -38.67
CA ILE A 66 -3.08 -9.22 -37.55
C ILE A 66 -3.08 -10.65 -36.99
N ALA A 67 -4.26 -11.23 -36.78
CA ALA A 67 -4.45 -12.54 -36.16
C ALA A 67 -4.08 -13.71 -37.09
N TYR A 68 -4.34 -13.56 -38.40
CA TYR A 68 -4.19 -14.61 -39.40
C TYR A 68 -3.43 -14.14 -40.66
N PRO A 69 -2.21 -13.59 -40.51
CA PRO A 69 -1.45 -13.05 -41.65
C PRO A 69 -1.13 -14.11 -42.71
N ASP A 70 -1.03 -15.38 -42.32
CA ASP A 70 -0.68 -16.50 -43.19
C ASP A 70 -1.90 -17.14 -43.88
N ARG A 71 -3.13 -16.71 -43.55
CA ARG A 71 -4.35 -17.24 -44.16
C ARG A 71 -4.68 -16.44 -45.43
N LYS A 72 -5.06 -17.14 -46.50
CA LYS A 72 -5.56 -16.51 -47.72
C LYS A 72 -7.01 -16.05 -47.52
N ILE A 73 -7.19 -14.76 -47.24
CA ILE A 73 -8.49 -14.14 -46.97
C ILE A 73 -8.84 -13.15 -48.09
N THR A 74 -10.05 -13.26 -48.63
CA THR A 74 -10.65 -12.31 -49.57
C THR A 74 -11.79 -11.59 -48.88
N PHE A 75 -11.77 -10.25 -48.89
CA PHE A 75 -12.83 -9.42 -48.31
C PHE A 75 -13.77 -8.95 -49.41
N VAL A 76 -15.07 -9.17 -49.22
CA VAL A 76 -16.12 -8.68 -50.11
C VAL A 76 -16.89 -7.61 -49.36
N GLU A 77 -16.81 -6.37 -49.82
CA GLU A 77 -17.52 -5.25 -49.19
C GLU A 77 -18.97 -5.21 -49.63
N ILE A 78 -19.87 -5.27 -48.65
CA ILE A 78 -21.32 -5.20 -48.85
C ILE A 78 -21.74 -3.76 -48.57
N GLU A 79 -21.96 -2.95 -49.61
CA GLU A 79 -22.33 -1.53 -49.44
C GLU A 79 -23.70 -1.40 -48.76
N ARG A 80 -24.68 -2.20 -49.19
CA ARG A 80 -26.05 -2.17 -48.66
C ARG A 80 -26.28 -3.29 -47.65
N TYR A 81 -25.66 -3.16 -46.49
CA TYR A 81 -25.74 -4.15 -45.40
C TYR A 81 -26.90 -3.92 -44.40
N PHE A 82 -27.69 -2.84 -44.56
CA PHE A 82 -28.84 -2.52 -43.72
C PHE A 82 -30.03 -1.97 -44.53
N GLY A 83 -31.24 -2.26 -44.08
CA GLY A 83 -32.49 -1.84 -44.69
C GLY A 83 -33.25 -3.00 -45.36
N GLU A 84 -34.42 -2.69 -45.91
CA GLU A 84 -35.25 -3.70 -46.59
C GLU A 84 -34.52 -4.32 -47.80
N GLY A 85 -34.63 -5.64 -47.95
CA GLY A 85 -34.01 -6.41 -49.04
C GLY A 85 -32.51 -6.70 -48.83
N THR A 86 -31.96 -6.36 -47.66
CA THR A 86 -30.58 -6.73 -47.26
C THR A 86 -30.57 -8.08 -46.54
N GLY A 87 -29.50 -8.43 -45.81
CA GLY A 87 -29.46 -9.65 -44.98
C GLY A 87 -28.43 -10.69 -45.45
N PRO A 88 -28.40 -11.86 -44.78
CA PRO A 88 -27.34 -12.85 -44.99
C PRO A 88 -27.39 -13.50 -46.36
N GLY A 89 -28.58 -13.71 -46.95
CA GLY A 89 -28.72 -14.24 -48.31
C GLY A 89 -28.18 -13.26 -49.35
N ARG A 90 -28.51 -11.97 -49.20
CA ARG A 90 -27.96 -10.92 -50.08
C ARG A 90 -26.44 -10.79 -49.98
N SER A 91 -25.91 -10.81 -48.76
CA SER A 91 -24.45 -10.74 -48.52
C SER A 91 -23.73 -11.94 -49.16
N LEU A 92 -24.33 -13.13 -49.09
CA LEU A 92 -23.78 -14.33 -49.72
C LEU A 92 -23.83 -14.29 -51.25
N LEU A 93 -24.88 -13.71 -51.84
CA LEU A 93 -24.97 -13.48 -53.29
C LEU A 93 -23.85 -12.59 -53.81
N GLU A 94 -23.50 -11.53 -53.10
CA GLU A 94 -22.40 -10.63 -53.49
C GLU A 94 -21.03 -11.31 -53.41
N CYS A 95 -20.90 -12.38 -52.59
CA CYS A 95 -19.70 -13.23 -52.56
C CYS A 95 -19.64 -14.28 -53.69
N LYS A 96 -20.69 -14.44 -54.50
CA LYS A 96 -20.85 -15.55 -55.46
C LYS A 96 -19.62 -15.76 -56.35
N ASP A 97 -19.07 -14.70 -56.93
CA ASP A 97 -17.95 -14.80 -57.88
C ASP A 97 -16.68 -15.39 -57.24
N HIS A 98 -16.54 -15.29 -55.91
CA HIS A 98 -15.44 -15.88 -55.16
C HIS A 98 -15.70 -17.31 -54.67
N LEU A 99 -16.93 -17.82 -54.83
CA LEU A 99 -17.44 -19.08 -54.29
C LEU A 99 -17.87 -20.06 -55.41
N GLN A 100 -17.17 -20.06 -56.55
CA GLN A 100 -17.41 -20.99 -57.66
C GLN A 100 -16.81 -22.39 -57.42
N CYS A 101 -17.04 -22.94 -56.22
CA CYS A 101 -16.65 -24.27 -55.78
C CYS A 101 -17.52 -24.69 -54.59
N PRO A 102 -17.47 -25.95 -54.11
CA PRO A 102 -18.05 -26.29 -52.82
C PRO A 102 -17.53 -25.35 -51.73
N PHE A 103 -18.38 -25.00 -50.78
CA PHE A 103 -17.98 -24.10 -49.70
C PHE A 103 -18.72 -24.40 -48.40
N ILE A 104 -18.14 -23.94 -47.30
CA ILE A 104 -18.78 -23.90 -45.98
C ILE A 104 -19.26 -22.47 -45.78
N LEU A 105 -20.52 -22.30 -45.41
CA LEU A 105 -21.12 -21.06 -44.97
C LEU A 105 -21.06 -20.98 -43.45
N ALA A 106 -20.64 -19.85 -42.90
CA ALA A 106 -20.72 -19.54 -41.48
C ALA A 106 -21.23 -18.10 -41.26
N THR A 107 -22.09 -17.90 -40.27
CA THR A 107 -22.38 -16.55 -39.74
C THR A 107 -21.33 -16.17 -38.70
N ALA A 108 -20.99 -14.89 -38.63
CA ALA A 108 -19.87 -14.42 -37.82
C ALA A 108 -20.13 -14.41 -36.30
N ASP A 109 -21.33 -14.76 -35.86
CA ASP A 109 -21.78 -14.83 -34.47
C ASP A 109 -21.95 -16.26 -33.94
N THR A 110 -21.53 -17.27 -34.70
CA THR A 110 -21.71 -18.69 -34.35
C THR A 110 -20.41 -19.31 -33.84
N ILE A 111 -20.49 -19.91 -32.65
CA ILE A 111 -19.45 -20.80 -32.10
C ILE A 111 -20.02 -22.21 -31.98
N VAL A 112 -19.24 -23.20 -32.44
CA VAL A 112 -19.56 -24.63 -32.31
C VAL A 112 -18.39 -25.39 -31.70
N LEU A 113 -18.67 -26.44 -30.93
CA LEU A 113 -17.64 -27.24 -30.24
C LEU A 113 -17.16 -28.44 -31.07
N GLU A 114 -18.05 -29.01 -31.86
CA GLU A 114 -17.76 -30.17 -32.69
C GLU A 114 -17.01 -29.76 -33.97
N PRO A 115 -16.13 -30.63 -34.51
CA PRO A 115 -15.41 -30.34 -35.75
C PRO A 115 -16.34 -30.04 -36.93
N VAL A 116 -16.13 -28.91 -37.60
CA VAL A 116 -16.87 -28.57 -38.81
C VAL A 116 -16.47 -29.51 -39.98
N PRO A 117 -17.43 -30.26 -40.57
CA PRO A 117 -17.12 -31.18 -41.66
C PRO A 117 -16.91 -30.47 -43.00
N ALA A 118 -16.04 -31.02 -43.85
CA ALA A 118 -15.90 -30.55 -45.23
C ALA A 118 -17.22 -30.70 -46.01
N PRO A 119 -17.49 -29.86 -47.04
CA PRO A 119 -18.74 -29.90 -47.80
C PRO A 119 -18.72 -31.03 -48.86
N THR A 120 -18.52 -32.28 -48.44
CA THR A 120 -18.54 -33.47 -49.33
C THR A 120 -19.94 -33.82 -49.81
N GLU A 121 -20.93 -33.44 -49.01
CA GLU A 121 -22.38 -33.49 -49.25
C GLU A 121 -22.98 -32.13 -48.84
N ASN A 122 -24.22 -31.85 -49.22
CA ASN A 122 -24.91 -30.69 -48.61
C ASN A 122 -25.27 -31.05 -47.17
N TRP A 123 -24.92 -30.19 -46.25
CA TRP A 123 -25.25 -30.38 -44.85
C TRP A 123 -25.66 -29.07 -44.19
N PHE A 124 -26.50 -29.18 -43.16
CA PHE A 124 -27.09 -28.07 -42.43
C PHE A 124 -26.80 -28.25 -40.95
N GLY A 125 -26.09 -27.29 -40.36
CA GLY A 125 -25.78 -27.27 -38.94
C GLY A 125 -27.02 -26.91 -38.12
N ILE A 126 -27.36 -27.76 -37.16
CA ILE A 126 -28.56 -27.61 -36.33
C ILE A 126 -28.24 -27.73 -34.85
N ALA A 127 -29.00 -27.05 -34.02
CA ALA A 127 -28.98 -27.21 -32.57
C ALA A 127 -30.41 -27.29 -32.01
N PRO A 128 -30.63 -28.00 -30.88
CA PRO A 128 -31.93 -28.03 -30.21
C PRO A 128 -32.41 -26.61 -29.87
N LEU A 129 -33.73 -26.40 -29.95
CA LEU A 129 -34.37 -25.14 -29.62
C LEU A 129 -35.45 -25.34 -28.56
N ASP A 130 -35.34 -24.61 -27.44
CA ASP A 130 -36.26 -24.74 -26.31
C ASP A 130 -37.39 -23.69 -26.31
N LYS A 131 -37.15 -22.51 -26.90
CA LYS A 131 -38.10 -21.36 -26.90
C LYS A 131 -37.97 -20.51 -28.17
N ASP A 132 -39.03 -19.75 -28.46
CA ASP A 132 -39.10 -18.70 -29.49
C ASP A 132 -38.68 -19.12 -30.93
N PRO A 133 -39.28 -20.17 -31.53
CA PRO A 133 -38.97 -20.61 -32.89
C PRO A 133 -39.07 -19.51 -33.96
N GLU A 134 -39.97 -18.55 -33.79
CA GLU A 134 -40.16 -17.43 -34.71
C GLU A 134 -38.96 -16.46 -34.81
N ARG A 135 -37.96 -16.58 -33.93
CA ARG A 135 -36.74 -15.77 -33.99
C ARG A 135 -35.69 -16.34 -34.94
N PHE A 136 -35.80 -17.63 -35.30
CA PHE A 136 -34.77 -18.38 -35.99
C PHE A 136 -35.28 -18.98 -37.29
N CYS A 137 -34.35 -19.43 -38.13
CA CYS A 137 -34.66 -20.41 -39.17
C CYS A 137 -34.70 -21.79 -38.51
N THR A 138 -35.87 -22.40 -38.41
CA THR A 138 -36.07 -23.72 -37.78
C THR A 138 -36.21 -24.81 -38.83
N VAL A 139 -35.95 -26.06 -38.43
CA VAL A 139 -36.01 -27.20 -39.34
C VAL A 139 -36.69 -28.42 -38.73
N LYS A 140 -37.32 -29.20 -39.62
CA LYS A 140 -37.79 -30.55 -39.32
C LYS A 140 -36.82 -31.56 -39.88
N THR A 141 -36.43 -32.53 -39.06
CA THR A 141 -35.52 -33.60 -39.45
C THR A 141 -36.22 -34.95 -39.49
N LYS A 142 -35.80 -35.81 -40.42
CA LYS A 142 -36.22 -37.21 -40.54
C LYS A 142 -35.04 -38.04 -41.03
N ASP A 143 -34.73 -39.13 -40.34
CA ASP A 143 -33.65 -40.07 -40.68
C ASP A 143 -32.30 -39.37 -40.93
N GLY A 144 -31.96 -38.36 -40.12
CA GLY A 144 -30.72 -37.59 -40.23
C GLY A 144 -30.68 -36.56 -41.38
N LYS A 145 -31.80 -36.31 -42.05
CA LYS A 145 -31.92 -35.30 -43.12
C LYS A 145 -32.88 -34.19 -42.74
N VAL A 146 -32.63 -32.98 -43.23
CA VAL A 146 -33.60 -31.88 -43.19
C VAL A 146 -34.66 -32.14 -44.26
N VAL A 147 -35.93 -32.13 -43.87
CA VAL A 147 -37.07 -32.34 -44.78
C VAL A 147 -37.96 -31.09 -44.93
N GLN A 148 -37.81 -30.12 -44.03
CA GLN A 148 -38.55 -28.87 -44.02
C GLN A 148 -37.70 -27.77 -43.38
N ILE A 149 -37.77 -26.57 -43.94
CA ILE A 149 -37.11 -25.36 -43.46
C ILE A 149 -38.19 -24.28 -43.30
N ASP A 150 -38.29 -23.68 -42.13
CA ASP A 150 -39.25 -22.64 -41.80
C ASP A 150 -38.51 -21.44 -41.19
N ASP A 151 -38.53 -20.29 -41.85
CA ASP A 151 -37.70 -19.14 -41.46
C ASP A 151 -38.51 -18.02 -40.78
N LYS A 152 -38.18 -17.74 -39.51
CA LYS A 152 -38.76 -16.66 -38.70
C LYS A 152 -40.29 -16.69 -38.62
N ILE A 153 -40.86 -17.88 -38.51
CA ILE A 153 -42.30 -18.13 -38.34
C ILE A 153 -42.56 -19.04 -37.14
N LYS A 154 -43.80 -19.04 -36.63
CA LYS A 154 -44.20 -19.95 -35.55
C LYS A 154 -44.31 -21.38 -36.07
N THR A 155 -43.64 -22.32 -35.42
CA THR A 155 -43.60 -23.75 -35.79
C THR A 155 -43.47 -24.65 -34.58
N ASP A 156 -43.69 -25.96 -34.74
CA ASP A 156 -43.37 -27.01 -33.76
C ASP A 156 -41.99 -27.68 -34.01
N ASN A 157 -41.17 -27.11 -34.89
CA ASN A 157 -39.82 -27.58 -35.16
C ASN A 157 -38.96 -27.52 -33.90
N LYS A 158 -38.15 -28.56 -33.69
CA LYS A 158 -37.31 -28.73 -32.48
C LYS A 158 -35.88 -28.26 -32.64
N PHE A 159 -35.49 -27.86 -33.83
CA PHE A 159 -34.11 -27.53 -34.17
C PHE A 159 -34.05 -26.19 -34.89
N ALA A 160 -33.06 -25.37 -34.51
CA ALA A 160 -32.71 -24.14 -35.20
C ALA A 160 -31.48 -24.35 -36.10
N PHE A 161 -31.46 -23.66 -37.23
CA PHE A 161 -30.26 -23.46 -38.04
C PHE A 161 -29.30 -22.55 -37.29
N ILE A 162 -28.05 -22.99 -37.17
CA ILE A 162 -27.04 -22.30 -36.36
C ILE A 162 -26.20 -21.32 -37.20
N GLY A 163 -26.57 -21.06 -38.45
CA GLY A 163 -25.76 -20.22 -39.34
C GLY A 163 -24.53 -20.93 -39.93
N LEU A 164 -24.43 -22.26 -39.81
CA LEU A 164 -23.30 -23.05 -40.31
C LEU A 164 -23.80 -24.15 -41.26
N ALA A 165 -23.31 -24.19 -42.50
CA ALA A 165 -23.75 -25.16 -43.50
C ALA A 165 -22.64 -25.51 -44.50
N GLY A 166 -22.70 -26.70 -45.09
CA GLY A 166 -21.86 -27.12 -46.20
C GLY A 166 -22.66 -27.17 -47.48
N VAL A 167 -22.16 -26.49 -48.51
CA VAL A 167 -22.80 -26.41 -49.82
C VAL A 167 -21.93 -27.14 -50.83
N ARG A 168 -22.30 -28.39 -51.14
CA ARG A 168 -21.67 -29.19 -52.20
C ARG A 168 -22.19 -28.77 -53.57
N ASN A 169 -23.50 -28.57 -53.68
CA ASN A 169 -24.24 -28.18 -54.88
C ASN A 169 -24.36 -26.65 -55.01
N TYR A 170 -23.22 -25.97 -55.10
CA TYR A 170 -23.16 -24.50 -55.07
C TYR A 170 -23.86 -23.84 -56.28
N GLN A 171 -23.86 -24.48 -57.45
CA GLN A 171 -24.51 -23.93 -58.65
C GLN A 171 -26.03 -23.91 -58.50
N GLU A 172 -26.62 -24.99 -58.00
CA GLU A 172 -28.05 -25.08 -57.70
C GLU A 172 -28.42 -24.10 -56.58
N PHE A 173 -27.60 -24.03 -55.53
CA PHE A 173 -27.80 -23.10 -54.42
C PHE A 173 -27.83 -21.64 -54.88
N PHE A 174 -26.83 -21.18 -55.64
CA PHE A 174 -26.79 -19.79 -56.11
C PHE A 174 -27.91 -19.50 -57.10
N ARG A 175 -28.24 -20.43 -58.01
CA ARG A 175 -29.39 -20.28 -58.92
C ARG A 175 -30.70 -20.09 -58.15
N ALA A 176 -30.88 -20.86 -57.07
CA ALA A 176 -32.04 -20.76 -56.20
C ALA A 176 -32.08 -19.42 -55.47
N LEU A 177 -30.96 -19.02 -54.86
CA LEU A 177 -30.85 -17.78 -54.10
C LEU A 177 -31.01 -16.52 -54.98
N GLU A 178 -30.58 -16.56 -56.24
CA GLU A 178 -30.80 -15.47 -57.22
C GLU A 178 -32.25 -15.37 -57.68
N LYS A 179 -32.93 -16.52 -57.83
CA LYS A 179 -34.32 -16.58 -58.29
C LYS A 179 -35.32 -16.24 -57.19
N ASN A 180 -35.00 -16.58 -55.94
CA ASN A 180 -35.90 -16.41 -54.80
C ASN A 180 -35.57 -15.11 -54.04
N ASP A 181 -36.22 -14.02 -54.46
CA ASP A 181 -36.12 -12.70 -53.85
C ASP A 181 -37.09 -12.49 -52.67
N GLN A 182 -37.67 -13.56 -52.13
CA GLN A 182 -38.57 -13.48 -50.99
C GLN A 182 -37.89 -12.79 -49.80
N ILE A 183 -38.52 -11.71 -49.33
CA ILE A 183 -38.10 -10.95 -48.17
C ILE A 183 -38.77 -11.54 -46.93
N ILE A 184 -37.97 -12.03 -45.99
CA ILE A 184 -38.42 -12.62 -44.72
C ILE A 184 -37.95 -11.72 -43.59
N ASN A 185 -38.93 -11.11 -42.90
CA ASN A 185 -38.69 -10.11 -41.84
C ASN A 185 -37.77 -8.96 -42.30
N GLY A 186 -38.02 -8.43 -43.51
CA GLY A 186 -37.25 -7.32 -44.10
C GLY A 186 -35.94 -7.70 -44.79
N GLU A 187 -35.54 -8.98 -44.78
CA GLU A 187 -34.23 -9.46 -45.27
C GLU A 187 -34.35 -10.63 -46.25
N ILE A 188 -33.42 -10.74 -47.20
CA ILE A 188 -33.17 -11.94 -48.00
C ILE A 188 -32.34 -12.92 -47.14
N GLN A 189 -32.90 -14.10 -46.88
CA GLN A 189 -32.29 -15.13 -46.04
C GLN A 189 -31.51 -16.15 -46.86
N VAL A 190 -30.56 -16.84 -46.22
CA VAL A 190 -29.83 -17.95 -46.88
C VAL A 190 -30.72 -19.18 -47.08
N SER A 191 -31.80 -19.31 -46.28
CA SER A 191 -32.81 -20.36 -46.40
C SER A 191 -33.46 -20.38 -47.78
N ASN A 192 -33.62 -19.22 -48.44
CA ASN A 192 -34.11 -19.09 -49.82
C ASN A 192 -33.32 -19.98 -50.80
N GLY A 193 -32.00 -20.13 -50.60
CA GLY A 193 -31.16 -21.02 -51.39
C GLY A 193 -31.19 -22.48 -50.94
N PHE A 194 -31.28 -22.72 -49.62
CA PHE A 194 -31.27 -24.09 -49.06
C PHE A 194 -32.56 -24.87 -49.29
N THR A 195 -33.71 -24.21 -49.42
CA THR A 195 -34.99 -24.88 -49.68
C THR A 195 -34.94 -25.71 -50.97
N GLU A 196 -34.27 -25.22 -52.01
CA GLU A 196 -34.09 -25.93 -53.29
C GLU A 196 -33.04 -27.06 -53.23
N LEU A 197 -32.25 -27.13 -52.15
CA LEU A 197 -31.32 -28.25 -51.93
C LEU A 197 -31.97 -29.44 -51.23
N LEU A 198 -33.19 -29.31 -50.67
CA LEU A 198 -33.89 -30.42 -50.00
C LEU A 198 -34.05 -31.66 -50.91
N PRO A 199 -34.47 -31.54 -52.19
CA PRO A 199 -34.60 -32.70 -53.08
C PRO A 199 -33.24 -33.34 -53.44
N LEU A 200 -32.15 -32.57 -53.37
CA LEU A 200 -30.78 -33.04 -53.64
C LEU A 200 -30.14 -33.71 -52.42
N GLY A 201 -30.84 -33.74 -51.29
CA GLY A 201 -30.38 -34.27 -50.02
C GLY A 201 -29.63 -33.21 -49.22
N LEU A 202 -30.17 -32.90 -48.04
CA LEU A 202 -29.58 -31.99 -47.06
C LEU A 202 -29.43 -32.70 -45.72
N SER A 203 -28.20 -33.12 -45.40
CA SER A 203 -27.90 -33.86 -44.18
C SER A 203 -27.94 -32.93 -42.95
N ALA A 204 -28.70 -33.30 -41.92
CA ALA A 204 -28.76 -32.56 -40.67
C ALA A 204 -27.56 -32.94 -39.79
N LYS A 205 -26.74 -31.96 -39.38
CA LYS A 205 -25.58 -32.18 -38.51
C LYS A 205 -25.80 -31.41 -37.22
N GLN A 206 -25.86 -32.12 -36.10
CA GLN A 206 -26.10 -31.51 -34.80
C GLN A 206 -24.81 -30.97 -34.19
N PHE A 207 -24.87 -29.77 -33.62
CA PHE A 207 -23.78 -29.12 -32.93
C PHE A 207 -24.22 -28.59 -31.56
N THR A 208 -23.27 -28.48 -30.64
CA THR A 208 -23.36 -27.61 -29.48
C THR A 208 -23.10 -26.19 -29.96
N TRP A 209 -24.09 -25.31 -29.80
CA TRP A 209 -24.10 -23.97 -30.39
C TRP A 209 -24.16 -22.88 -29.33
N TYR A 210 -23.27 -21.90 -29.47
CA TYR A 210 -23.34 -20.63 -28.74
C TYR A 210 -23.58 -19.50 -29.74
N ASP A 211 -24.74 -18.84 -29.61
CA ASP A 211 -25.11 -17.65 -30.38
C ASP A 211 -24.59 -16.39 -29.67
N THR A 212 -23.59 -15.74 -30.26
CA THR A 212 -23.03 -14.49 -29.73
C THR A 212 -23.66 -13.25 -30.38
N GLY A 213 -24.72 -13.44 -31.17
CA GLY A 213 -25.39 -12.40 -31.94
C GLY A 213 -26.28 -11.48 -31.11
N THR A 214 -26.36 -11.70 -29.80
CA THR A 214 -27.05 -10.88 -28.79
C THR A 214 -26.16 -10.71 -27.56
N LEU A 215 -26.38 -9.65 -26.76
CA LEU A 215 -25.61 -9.43 -25.53
C LEU A 215 -25.72 -10.59 -24.54
N GLU A 216 -26.93 -11.11 -24.33
CA GLU A 216 -27.19 -12.24 -23.44
C GLU A 216 -26.44 -13.51 -23.89
N GLY A 217 -26.52 -13.83 -25.18
CA GLY A 217 -25.83 -14.98 -25.74
C GLY A 217 -24.30 -14.86 -25.71
N TYR A 218 -23.77 -13.66 -25.96
CA TYR A 218 -22.35 -13.36 -25.80
C TYR A 218 -21.87 -13.55 -24.34
N GLN A 219 -22.63 -13.05 -23.36
CA GLN A 219 -22.33 -13.26 -21.94
C GLN A 219 -22.39 -14.74 -21.55
N GLN A 220 -23.37 -15.49 -22.08
CA GLN A 220 -23.47 -16.93 -21.85
C GLN A 220 -22.26 -17.68 -22.41
N ALA A 221 -21.83 -17.35 -23.63
CA ALA A 221 -20.63 -17.93 -24.23
C ALA A 221 -19.41 -17.64 -23.36
N ASN A 222 -19.21 -16.39 -22.93
CA ASN A 222 -18.08 -16.04 -22.06
C ASN A 222 -18.09 -16.80 -20.73
N ARG A 223 -19.24 -16.94 -20.06
CA ARG A 223 -19.37 -17.77 -18.84
C ARG A 223 -19.01 -19.23 -19.06
N HIS A 224 -19.25 -19.77 -20.26
CA HIS A 224 -18.90 -21.15 -20.57
C HIS A 224 -17.40 -21.33 -20.81
N PHE A 225 -16.77 -20.43 -21.58
CA PHE A 225 -15.37 -20.57 -21.96
C PHE A 225 -14.37 -20.05 -20.91
N ILE A 226 -14.78 -19.12 -20.05
CA ILE A 226 -13.95 -18.62 -18.94
C ILE A 226 -14.03 -19.59 -17.75
N LYS A 227 -12.89 -20.09 -17.28
CA LYS A 227 -12.82 -20.92 -16.07
C LYS A 227 -12.70 -20.03 -14.82
N GLY A 228 -13.82 -19.86 -14.11
CA GLY A 228 -13.87 -19.28 -12.75
C GLY A 228 -14.64 -17.97 -12.65
N ASP A 229 -15.02 -17.61 -11.42
CA ASP A 229 -15.70 -16.35 -11.06
C ASP A 229 -14.67 -15.20 -11.01
N ALA A 230 -14.16 -14.79 -12.18
CA ALA A 230 -13.27 -13.65 -12.27
C ALA A 230 -14.07 -12.33 -12.18
N PHE A 231 -13.61 -11.39 -11.36
CA PHE A 231 -14.15 -10.04 -11.34
C PHE A 231 -13.97 -9.38 -12.71
N ASP A 232 -15.06 -8.96 -13.34
CA ASP A 232 -15.05 -8.44 -14.69
C ASP A 232 -14.57 -6.99 -14.74
N PHE A 233 -13.36 -6.79 -15.28
CA PHE A 233 -12.78 -5.48 -15.57
C PHE A 233 -12.93 -5.09 -17.05
N SER A 234 -13.66 -5.87 -17.85
CA SER A 234 -13.77 -5.62 -19.29
C SER A 234 -14.44 -4.27 -19.53
N LYS A 235 -13.75 -3.43 -20.31
CA LYS A 235 -14.30 -2.17 -20.78
C LYS A 235 -14.93 -2.41 -22.14
N GLU A 236 -15.90 -1.57 -22.48
CA GLU A 236 -16.60 -1.66 -23.77
C GLU A 236 -15.77 -1.11 -24.94
N ASP A 237 -14.69 -0.39 -24.64
CA ASP A 237 -13.84 0.33 -25.59
C ASP A 237 -12.42 -0.26 -25.75
N GLU A 238 -12.06 -1.32 -25.01
CA GLU A 238 -10.73 -1.94 -25.05
C GLU A 238 -10.84 -3.47 -25.00
N PHE A 239 -10.18 -4.19 -25.92
CA PHE A 239 -10.16 -5.66 -25.94
C PHE A 239 -8.75 -6.22 -26.07
N LEU A 240 -8.58 -7.43 -25.55
CA LEU A 240 -7.34 -8.19 -25.58
C LEU A 240 -7.62 -9.57 -26.18
N TYR A 241 -6.77 -10.00 -27.11
CA TYR A 241 -6.87 -11.29 -27.78
C TYR A 241 -5.57 -12.09 -27.69
N PHE A 242 -5.70 -13.40 -27.56
CA PHE A 242 -4.61 -14.38 -27.66
C PHE A 242 -4.88 -15.32 -28.82
N VAL A 243 -4.16 -15.15 -29.93
CA VAL A 243 -4.36 -15.92 -31.17
C VAL A 243 -3.00 -16.23 -31.79
N ASN A 244 -2.76 -17.48 -32.17
CA ASN A 244 -1.52 -17.92 -32.85
C ASN A 244 -0.23 -17.44 -32.16
N ASN A 245 -0.15 -17.60 -30.83
CA ASN A 245 0.96 -17.13 -30.00
C ASN A 245 1.18 -15.60 -30.03
N LYS A 246 0.22 -14.81 -30.50
CA LYS A 246 0.24 -13.35 -30.45
C LYS A 246 -0.71 -12.82 -29.39
N VAL A 247 -0.29 -11.71 -28.79
CA VAL A 247 -1.13 -10.83 -27.99
C VAL A 247 -1.57 -9.68 -28.90
N ILE A 248 -2.88 -9.49 -29.07
CA ILE A 248 -3.45 -8.43 -29.90
C ILE A 248 -4.28 -7.53 -29.00
N LYS A 249 -4.08 -6.22 -29.09
CA LYS A 249 -4.78 -5.23 -28.27
C LYS A 249 -5.57 -4.29 -29.17
N PHE A 250 -6.85 -4.11 -28.84
CA PHE A 250 -7.78 -3.20 -29.50
C PHE A 250 -8.14 -2.05 -28.58
N PHE A 251 -8.23 -0.85 -29.17
CA PHE A 251 -8.74 0.35 -28.53
C PHE A 251 -9.72 1.05 -29.48
N ALA A 252 -10.92 1.39 -29.01
CA ALA A 252 -11.94 2.05 -29.81
C ALA A 252 -11.45 3.39 -30.40
N ASP A 253 -10.63 4.12 -29.64
CA ASP A 253 -9.87 5.27 -30.15
C ASP A 253 -8.52 4.81 -30.73
N HIS A 254 -8.40 4.88 -32.06
CA HIS A 254 -7.18 4.53 -32.78
C HIS A 254 -5.95 5.34 -32.31
N LYS A 255 -6.13 6.55 -31.76
CA LYS A 255 -5.01 7.34 -31.23
C LYS A 255 -4.38 6.67 -30.01
N ILE A 256 -5.15 5.94 -29.19
CA ILE A 256 -4.61 5.21 -28.04
C ILE A 256 -3.67 4.11 -28.53
N ALA A 257 -4.09 3.31 -29.51
CA ALA A 257 -3.28 2.26 -30.11
C ALA A 257 -2.01 2.83 -30.76
N GLN A 258 -2.16 3.85 -31.61
CA GLN A 258 -1.04 4.49 -32.31
C GLN A 258 -0.03 5.12 -31.34
N ASN A 259 -0.50 5.82 -30.30
CA ASN A 259 0.37 6.41 -29.30
C ASN A 259 1.08 5.33 -28.48
N ARG A 260 0.41 4.24 -28.08
CA ARG A 260 1.10 3.10 -27.41
C ARG A 260 2.19 2.50 -28.29
N VAL A 261 1.95 2.33 -29.60
CA VAL A 261 2.98 1.89 -30.55
C VAL A 261 4.14 2.88 -30.61
N ARG A 262 3.86 4.19 -30.71
CA ARG A 262 4.90 5.23 -30.69
C ARG A 262 5.71 5.23 -29.39
N ARG A 263 5.09 4.94 -28.24
CA ARG A 263 5.80 4.88 -26.96
C ARG A 263 6.79 3.73 -26.84
N THR A 264 6.71 2.72 -27.71
CA THR A 264 7.74 1.67 -27.75
C THR A 264 9.13 2.18 -28.12
N TYR A 265 9.25 3.36 -28.76
CA TYR A 265 10.54 4.01 -28.96
C TYR A 265 11.18 4.46 -27.64
N SER A 266 10.41 5.07 -26.74
CA SER A 266 10.90 5.47 -25.40
C SER A 266 11.06 4.29 -24.44
N LEU A 267 10.33 3.19 -24.68
CA LEU A 267 10.36 1.96 -23.88
C LEU A 267 11.17 0.86 -24.57
N HIS A 268 12.02 1.22 -25.53
CA HIS A 268 12.75 0.26 -26.34
C HIS A 268 13.63 -0.65 -25.47
N GLY A 269 13.51 -1.96 -25.68
CA GLY A 269 14.27 -2.96 -24.94
C GLY A 269 13.77 -3.26 -23.52
N ILE A 270 12.66 -2.63 -23.09
CA ILE A 270 12.00 -2.92 -21.81
C ILE A 270 10.51 -3.26 -21.95
N CYS A 271 9.96 -3.21 -23.16
CA CYS A 271 8.62 -3.69 -23.51
C CYS A 271 8.69 -4.68 -24.70
N PRO A 272 7.62 -5.45 -24.98
CA PRO A 272 7.58 -6.34 -26.12
C PRO A 272 7.75 -5.57 -27.45
N PRO A 273 8.51 -6.10 -28.41
CA PRO A 273 8.57 -5.54 -29.76
C PRO A 273 7.22 -5.74 -30.47
N ILE A 274 6.73 -4.67 -31.10
CA ILE A 274 5.47 -4.71 -31.84
C ILE A 274 5.64 -5.54 -33.11
N SER A 275 4.84 -6.59 -33.27
CA SER A 275 4.82 -7.48 -34.44
C SER A 275 3.80 -7.05 -35.50
N GLY A 276 2.84 -6.18 -35.15
CA GLY A 276 1.85 -5.65 -36.06
C GLY A 276 1.11 -4.45 -35.47
N ALA A 277 0.69 -3.51 -36.32
CA ALA A 277 -0.14 -2.37 -35.92
C ALA A 277 -1.03 -1.92 -37.08
N MET A 278 -2.33 -1.78 -36.82
CA MET A 278 -3.32 -1.30 -37.80
C MET A 278 -4.40 -0.51 -37.09
N ARG A 279 -4.54 0.78 -37.41
CA ARG A 279 -5.58 1.69 -36.86
C ARG A 279 -5.80 1.52 -35.35
N ASN A 280 -6.83 0.75 -34.97
CA ASN A 280 -7.28 0.50 -33.60
C ASN A 280 -6.50 -0.60 -32.87
N PHE A 281 -5.58 -1.29 -33.55
CA PHE A 281 -4.91 -2.48 -33.08
C PHE A 281 -3.39 -2.33 -33.04
N TYR A 282 -2.79 -3.02 -32.09
CA TYR A 282 -1.39 -3.44 -32.16
C TYR A 282 -1.22 -4.85 -31.60
N SER A 283 -0.15 -5.52 -31.99
CA SER A 283 0.18 -6.86 -31.52
C SER A 283 1.66 -7.04 -31.22
N TYR A 284 1.97 -8.05 -30.42
CA TYR A 284 3.32 -8.54 -30.17
C TYR A 284 3.27 -10.05 -29.90
N GLU A 285 4.40 -10.73 -30.03
CA GLU A 285 4.50 -12.16 -29.71
C GLU A 285 4.33 -12.41 -28.21
N MET A 286 3.65 -13.48 -27.84
CA MET A 286 3.48 -13.89 -26.45
C MET A 286 4.85 -14.23 -25.84
N ILE A 287 5.13 -13.65 -24.68
CA ILE A 287 6.40 -13.84 -23.97
C ILE A 287 6.17 -14.87 -22.85
N PRO A 288 6.91 -15.99 -22.81
CA PRO A 288 6.86 -16.92 -21.70
C PRO A 288 7.40 -16.29 -20.41
N GLY A 289 6.63 -16.38 -19.33
CA GLY A 289 6.97 -15.80 -18.03
C GLY A 289 5.81 -15.82 -17.06
N CYS A 290 6.01 -15.20 -15.89
CA CYS A 290 4.97 -14.97 -14.88
C CYS A 290 4.94 -13.50 -14.48
N THR A 291 3.83 -13.01 -13.94
CA THR A 291 3.77 -11.62 -13.47
C THR A 291 4.57 -11.44 -12.18
N VAL A 292 5.00 -10.23 -11.86
CA VAL A 292 5.73 -9.98 -10.60
C VAL A 292 4.87 -10.38 -9.38
N TYR A 293 3.55 -10.21 -9.41
CA TYR A 293 2.67 -10.72 -8.34
C TYR A 293 2.71 -12.26 -8.18
N GLU A 294 3.02 -13.01 -9.24
CA GLU A 294 3.08 -14.47 -9.17
C GLU A 294 4.37 -14.99 -8.55
N ALA A 295 5.46 -14.24 -8.69
CA ALA A 295 6.78 -14.58 -8.15
C ALA A 295 7.23 -13.63 -7.03
N LEU A 296 6.30 -12.88 -6.42
CA LEU A 296 6.65 -11.81 -5.50
C LEU A 296 7.40 -12.35 -4.28
N THR A 297 8.62 -11.88 -4.11
CA THR A 297 9.40 -11.94 -2.86
C THR A 297 10.03 -10.57 -2.63
N GLY A 298 10.56 -10.33 -1.43
CA GLY A 298 11.32 -9.11 -1.15
C GLY A 298 12.49 -8.89 -2.12
N GLU A 299 13.20 -9.95 -2.48
CA GLU A 299 14.31 -9.90 -3.42
C GLU A 299 13.86 -9.55 -4.83
N ILE A 300 12.77 -10.15 -5.31
CA ILE A 300 12.21 -9.85 -6.65
C ILE A 300 11.70 -8.41 -6.70
N ALA A 301 11.04 -7.94 -5.64
CA ALA A 301 10.59 -6.55 -5.53
C ALA A 301 11.78 -5.57 -5.60
N GLN A 302 12.83 -5.82 -4.80
CA GLN A 302 14.04 -5.00 -4.81
C GLN A 302 14.72 -5.00 -6.17
N GLN A 303 14.91 -6.17 -6.79
CA GLN A 303 15.46 -6.29 -8.15
C GLN A 303 14.67 -5.48 -9.16
N PHE A 304 13.33 -5.47 -9.04
CA PHE A 304 12.49 -4.68 -9.92
C PHE A 304 12.64 -3.17 -9.69
N PHE A 305 12.73 -2.70 -8.44
CA PHE A 305 12.93 -1.28 -8.13
C PHE A 305 14.26 -0.78 -8.68
N ASP A 306 15.33 -1.53 -8.48
CA ASP A 306 16.66 -1.22 -9.00
C ASP A 306 16.66 -1.23 -10.53
N TRP A 307 16.05 -2.25 -11.15
CA TRP A 307 15.90 -2.34 -12.60
C TRP A 307 15.10 -1.15 -13.17
N ALA A 308 13.99 -0.75 -12.53
CA ALA A 308 13.17 0.36 -12.99
C ALA A 308 13.91 1.69 -12.89
N GLN A 309 14.67 1.90 -11.80
CA GLN A 309 15.55 3.06 -11.64
C GLN A 309 16.59 3.15 -12.77
N GLU A 310 17.21 2.03 -13.12
CA GLU A 310 18.27 2.01 -14.12
C GLU A 310 17.75 2.08 -15.56
N ARG A 311 16.58 1.49 -15.83
CA ARG A 311 16.11 1.21 -17.20
C ARG A 311 14.93 2.07 -17.62
N LEU A 312 14.05 2.45 -16.71
CA LEU A 312 12.82 3.21 -17.00
C LEU A 312 12.98 4.69 -16.66
N TRP A 313 13.29 5.03 -15.40
CA TRP A 313 13.20 6.39 -14.88
C TRP A 313 14.42 7.27 -15.13
N LYS A 314 14.98 7.21 -16.34
CA LYS A 314 16.10 8.07 -16.73
C LYS A 314 15.64 9.53 -16.84
N PRO A 315 16.19 10.48 -16.06
CA PRO A 315 15.75 11.88 -16.11
C PRO A 315 15.93 12.48 -17.51
N LYS A 316 14.93 13.21 -17.98
CA LYS A 316 14.96 13.92 -19.28
C LYS A 316 15.16 15.41 -19.03
N GLN A 317 16.21 15.98 -19.63
CA GLN A 317 16.42 17.43 -19.61
C GLN A 317 15.45 18.10 -20.59
N LEU A 318 14.67 19.07 -20.09
CA LEU A 318 13.67 19.80 -20.87
C LEU A 318 14.11 21.24 -21.12
N THR A 319 13.76 21.78 -22.28
CA THR A 319 13.83 23.23 -22.52
C THR A 319 12.82 23.96 -21.65
N THR A 320 12.98 25.28 -21.45
CA THR A 320 12.05 26.08 -20.65
C THR A 320 10.59 25.99 -21.14
N GLU A 321 10.37 25.94 -22.44
CA GLU A 321 9.02 25.78 -23.03
C GLU A 321 8.44 24.39 -22.75
N GLN A 322 9.25 23.34 -22.90
CA GLN A 322 8.86 21.97 -22.58
C GLN A 322 8.58 21.79 -21.09
N GLN A 323 9.37 22.41 -20.21
CA GLN A 323 9.15 22.37 -18.77
C GLN A 323 7.81 23.02 -18.39
N LYS A 324 7.46 24.16 -18.99
CA LYS A 324 6.14 24.79 -18.78
C LYS A 324 4.99 23.89 -19.25
N ALA A 325 5.15 23.25 -20.41
CA ALA A 325 4.16 22.30 -20.93
C ALA A 325 4.02 21.06 -20.01
N PHE A 326 5.14 20.58 -19.46
CA PHE A 326 5.17 19.47 -18.51
C PHE A 326 4.48 19.82 -17.17
N ASP A 327 4.82 20.97 -16.59
CA ASP A 327 4.18 21.43 -15.35
C ASP A 327 2.65 21.57 -15.53
N HIS A 328 2.21 22.11 -16.67
CA HIS A 328 0.79 22.19 -17.01
C HIS A 328 0.15 20.81 -17.21
N ALA A 329 0.88 19.86 -17.82
CA ALA A 329 0.42 18.48 -17.95
C ALA A 329 0.25 17.81 -16.59
N CYS A 330 1.19 17.99 -15.65
CA CYS A 330 1.08 17.52 -14.27
C CYS A 330 -0.13 18.13 -13.54
N GLU A 331 -0.37 19.44 -13.67
CA GLU A 331 -1.56 20.08 -13.10
C GLU A 331 -2.86 19.48 -13.64
N LYS A 332 -3.00 19.38 -14.97
CA LYS A 332 -4.17 18.77 -15.59
C LYS A 332 -4.37 17.32 -15.14
N PHE A 333 -3.28 16.58 -14.99
CA PHE A 333 -3.32 15.15 -14.69
C PHE A 333 -3.60 14.85 -13.22
N TYR A 334 -3.10 15.67 -12.29
CA TYR A 334 -3.27 15.46 -10.84
C TYR A 334 -4.46 16.23 -10.27
N LYS A 335 -4.69 17.47 -10.69
CA LYS A 335 -5.72 18.33 -10.12
C LYS A 335 -7.02 18.23 -10.89
N ASP A 336 -7.03 18.68 -12.14
CA ASP A 336 -8.26 18.81 -12.93
C ASP A 336 -8.96 17.46 -13.10
N LYS A 337 -8.19 16.43 -13.46
CA LYS A 337 -8.69 15.06 -13.60
C LYS A 337 -9.28 14.53 -12.30
N THR A 338 -8.64 14.77 -11.16
CA THR A 338 -9.12 14.33 -9.84
C THR A 338 -10.46 14.99 -9.51
N LEU A 339 -10.55 16.31 -9.68
CA LEU A 339 -11.80 17.05 -9.44
C LEU A 339 -12.93 16.57 -10.37
N GLU A 340 -12.62 16.29 -11.64
CA GLU A 340 -13.59 15.72 -12.59
C GLU A 340 -14.06 14.33 -12.16
N ARG A 341 -13.13 13.45 -11.74
CA ARG A 341 -13.44 12.06 -11.35
C ARG A 341 -14.26 11.99 -10.07
N ILE A 342 -13.98 12.86 -9.10
CA ILE A 342 -14.76 12.93 -7.85
C ILE A 342 -16.20 13.38 -8.13
N ARG A 343 -16.40 14.38 -9.00
CA ARG A 343 -17.77 14.77 -9.43
C ARG A 343 -18.50 13.62 -10.11
N LYS A 344 -17.82 12.86 -10.98
CA LYS A 344 -18.40 11.67 -11.62
C LYS A 344 -18.77 10.61 -10.58
N PHE A 345 -17.94 10.41 -9.56
CA PHE A 345 -18.23 9.46 -8.48
C PHE A 345 -19.50 9.85 -7.71
N TYR A 346 -19.63 11.10 -7.27
CA TYR A 346 -20.83 11.57 -6.55
C TYR A 346 -22.10 11.48 -7.41
N ASN A 347 -22.01 11.84 -8.70
CA ASN A 347 -23.14 11.70 -9.62
C ASN A 347 -23.54 10.23 -9.83
N LYS A 348 -22.57 9.31 -9.84
CA LYS A 348 -22.80 7.88 -10.03
C LYS A 348 -23.43 7.23 -8.79
N THR A 349 -22.90 7.52 -7.61
CA THR A 349 -23.22 6.76 -6.38
C THR A 349 -24.25 7.46 -5.50
N GLY A 350 -24.41 8.78 -5.62
CA GLY A 350 -25.25 9.58 -4.72
C GLY A 350 -24.71 9.67 -3.29
N ILE A 351 -23.50 9.17 -3.02
CA ILE A 351 -22.87 9.24 -1.70
C ILE A 351 -22.50 10.70 -1.41
N PRO A 352 -22.98 11.29 -0.29
CA PRO A 352 -22.66 12.67 0.04
C PRO A 352 -21.24 12.80 0.60
N ASP A 353 -20.62 13.95 0.34
CA ASP A 353 -19.33 14.33 0.90
C ASP A 353 -19.53 14.85 2.34
N THR A 354 -19.31 13.98 3.31
CA THR A 354 -19.51 14.23 4.74
C THR A 354 -18.40 13.58 5.54
N ASP A 355 -18.26 13.98 6.81
CA ASP A 355 -17.42 13.26 7.77
C ASP A 355 -17.81 11.79 7.86
N ARG A 356 -16.80 10.91 7.89
CA ARG A 356 -16.99 9.46 7.96
C ARG A 356 -15.97 8.82 8.90
N THR A 357 -16.35 7.69 9.46
CA THR A 357 -15.43 6.79 10.15
C THR A 357 -15.04 5.69 9.17
N VAL A 358 -13.78 5.60 8.76
CA VAL A 358 -13.28 4.60 7.83
C VAL A 358 -12.31 3.68 8.56
N ASN A 359 -12.64 2.39 8.69
CA ASN A 359 -11.90 1.41 9.50
C ASN A 359 -11.56 1.93 10.92
N GLY A 360 -12.52 2.64 11.55
CA GLY A 360 -12.34 3.22 12.88
C GLY A 360 -11.58 4.56 12.95
N LYS A 361 -11.05 5.06 11.82
CA LYS A 361 -10.39 6.38 11.71
C LYS A 361 -11.39 7.46 11.28
N SER A 362 -11.34 8.64 11.90
CA SER A 362 -12.16 9.79 11.47
C SER A 362 -11.58 10.41 10.20
N VAL A 363 -12.37 10.53 9.15
CA VAL A 363 -12.02 11.09 7.84
C VAL A 363 -12.95 12.26 7.56
N PRO A 364 -12.45 13.50 7.45
CA PRO A 364 -13.26 14.67 7.13
C PRO A 364 -13.78 14.60 5.68
N PRO A 365 -14.71 15.50 5.29
CA PRO A 365 -15.16 15.60 3.91
C PRO A 365 -13.97 15.73 2.95
N LEU A 366 -14.02 15.00 1.84
CA LEU A 366 -12.96 14.95 0.86
C LEU A 366 -12.68 16.34 0.27
N GLY A 367 -13.70 17.18 0.09
CA GLY A 367 -13.52 18.57 -0.31
C GLY A 367 -12.53 19.33 0.57
N GLN A 368 -12.63 19.18 1.90
CA GLN A 368 -11.72 19.82 2.85
C GLN A 368 -10.29 19.27 2.74
N LEU A 369 -10.14 17.97 2.46
CA LEU A 369 -8.82 17.37 2.24
C LEU A 369 -8.16 17.91 0.97
N LEU A 370 -8.92 18.06 -0.12
CA LEU A 370 -8.40 18.57 -1.39
C LEU A 370 -7.94 20.03 -1.30
N ASP A 371 -8.60 20.84 -0.47
CA ASP A 371 -8.22 22.24 -0.23
C ASP A 371 -6.89 22.37 0.52
N ARG A 372 -6.49 21.33 1.25
CA ARG A 372 -5.25 21.27 2.04
C ARG A 372 -4.04 20.77 1.22
N ILE A 373 -4.26 20.27 0.00
CA ILE A 373 -3.17 19.85 -0.88
C ILE A 373 -2.45 21.09 -1.42
N ASP A 374 -1.14 21.18 -1.20
CA ASP A 374 -0.30 22.13 -1.93
C ASP A 374 -0.11 21.67 -3.39
N TRP A 375 -1.07 22.06 -4.23
CA TRP A 375 -1.05 21.77 -5.66
C TRP A 375 0.17 22.35 -6.37
N SER A 376 0.75 23.44 -5.86
CA SER A 376 1.90 24.08 -6.50
C SER A 376 3.16 23.21 -6.40
N THR A 377 3.32 22.49 -5.29
CA THR A 377 4.42 21.55 -5.05
C THR A 377 4.12 20.16 -5.63
N LEU A 378 2.88 19.68 -5.48
CA LEU A 378 2.47 18.35 -5.97
C LEU A 378 2.64 18.22 -7.48
N THR A 379 2.36 19.29 -8.23
CA THR A 379 2.43 19.32 -9.70
C THR A 379 3.83 19.51 -10.27
N LYS A 380 4.85 19.72 -9.43
CA LYS A 380 6.25 19.74 -9.87
C LYS A 380 6.80 18.31 -10.03
N GLY A 381 6.52 17.69 -11.16
CA GLY A 381 6.99 16.33 -11.46
C GLY A 381 8.48 16.25 -11.81
N VAL A 382 8.96 15.02 -11.98
CA VAL A 382 10.30 14.73 -12.54
C VAL A 382 10.12 14.08 -13.92
N PRO A 383 10.49 14.78 -15.02
CA PRO A 383 10.27 14.28 -16.37
C PRO A 383 11.18 13.08 -16.68
N SER A 384 10.59 11.94 -17.01
CA SER A 384 11.29 10.72 -17.40
C SER A 384 10.45 9.88 -18.37
N PRO A 385 11.04 8.89 -19.06
CA PRO A 385 10.26 7.79 -19.62
C PRO A 385 9.47 7.14 -18.48
N PHE A 386 8.22 6.83 -18.75
CA PHE A 386 7.26 6.39 -17.74
C PHE A 386 6.48 5.17 -18.23
N HIS A 387 5.79 4.47 -17.36
CA HIS A 387 4.84 3.44 -17.74
C HIS A 387 3.42 4.01 -17.80
N GLY A 388 3.02 4.74 -16.76
CA GLY A 388 1.72 5.41 -16.62
C GLY A 388 0.59 4.52 -16.09
N ASP A 389 0.88 3.23 -15.89
CA ASP A 389 0.02 2.29 -15.16
C ASP A 389 0.90 1.21 -14.49
N LEU A 390 2.00 1.64 -13.84
CA LEU A 390 3.02 0.73 -13.34
C LEU A 390 2.53 -0.02 -12.10
N GLN A 391 2.27 -1.31 -12.23
CA GLN A 391 1.86 -2.18 -11.14
C GLN A 391 2.30 -3.61 -11.45
N PHE A 392 2.46 -4.46 -10.44
CA PHE A 392 3.13 -5.77 -10.59
C PHE A 392 2.42 -6.74 -11.54
N ASP A 393 1.14 -6.58 -11.85
CA ASP A 393 0.43 -7.40 -12.85
C ASP A 393 0.76 -6.96 -14.29
N ASN A 394 1.23 -5.72 -14.46
CA ASN A 394 1.66 -5.12 -15.72
C ASN A 394 3.19 -5.29 -15.94
N VAL A 395 3.84 -6.14 -15.14
CA VAL A 395 5.26 -6.45 -15.27
C VAL A 395 5.43 -7.97 -15.32
N LEU A 396 6.10 -8.44 -16.37
CA LEU A 396 6.40 -9.84 -16.58
C LEU A 396 7.86 -10.13 -16.23
N ILE A 397 8.11 -11.22 -15.52
CA ILE A 397 9.44 -11.80 -15.35
C ILE A 397 9.58 -12.90 -16.41
N LYS A 398 10.55 -12.74 -17.31
CA LYS A 398 10.85 -13.76 -18.32
C LYS A 398 11.36 -15.03 -17.65
N GLN A 399 10.92 -16.17 -18.17
CA GLN A 399 11.44 -17.46 -17.73
C GLN A 399 12.95 -17.53 -18.04
N SER A 400 13.78 -17.60 -16.99
CA SER A 400 15.25 -17.61 -17.09
C SER A 400 15.81 -18.91 -16.52
N ALA A 401 17.05 -19.29 -16.88
CA ALA A 401 17.68 -20.48 -16.32
C ALA A 401 18.01 -20.30 -14.83
N PRO A 402 18.07 -21.38 -14.02
CA PRO A 402 18.41 -21.25 -12.59
C PRO A 402 19.76 -20.55 -12.39
N GLY A 403 19.78 -19.43 -11.66
CA GLY A 403 20.98 -18.65 -11.35
C GLY A 403 21.16 -17.35 -12.14
N GLU A 404 20.27 -17.04 -13.09
CA GLU A 404 20.25 -15.75 -13.80
C GLU A 404 19.42 -14.69 -13.06
N THR A 405 19.81 -13.42 -13.17
CA THR A 405 19.05 -12.27 -12.65
C THR A 405 17.72 -12.14 -13.38
N ALA A 406 16.64 -11.81 -12.66
CA ALA A 406 15.32 -11.66 -13.24
C ALA A 406 15.31 -10.60 -14.37
N GLU A 407 14.87 -10.99 -15.56
CA GLU A 407 14.67 -10.06 -16.67
C GLU A 407 13.20 -9.60 -16.71
N PHE A 408 12.97 -8.30 -16.51
CA PHE A 408 11.64 -7.70 -16.48
C PHE A 408 11.20 -7.14 -17.84
N VAL A 409 9.91 -7.27 -18.15
CA VAL A 409 9.26 -6.71 -19.33
C VAL A 409 8.00 -5.97 -18.91
N LEU A 410 7.87 -4.72 -19.35
CA LEU A 410 6.69 -3.88 -19.11
C LEU A 410 5.57 -4.20 -20.11
N LEU A 411 4.38 -4.42 -19.59
CA LEU A 411 3.15 -4.67 -20.34
C LEU A 411 2.15 -3.56 -20.03
N ASP A 412 1.22 -3.29 -20.96
CA ASP A 412 0.08 -2.39 -20.68
C ASP A 412 0.42 -0.92 -20.38
N TRP A 413 1.57 -0.41 -20.84
CA TRP A 413 1.95 1.00 -20.72
C TRP A 413 0.91 1.97 -21.30
N ARG A 414 0.67 3.08 -20.61
CA ARG A 414 -0.29 4.12 -20.98
C ARG A 414 0.06 4.76 -22.33
N GLN A 415 -0.88 5.33 -23.05
CA GLN A 415 -0.65 5.98 -24.34
C GLN A 415 0.00 7.37 -24.26
N ASP A 416 -0.20 8.11 -23.17
CA ASP A 416 0.36 9.44 -22.93
C ASP A 416 0.23 9.86 -21.46
N PHE A 417 0.92 10.94 -21.09
CA PHE A 417 0.78 11.66 -19.82
C PHE A 417 0.17 13.04 -20.10
N ALA A 418 -1.16 13.14 -19.99
CA ALA A 418 -1.92 14.37 -20.31
C ALA A 418 -1.61 14.97 -21.69
N GLY A 419 -1.43 14.11 -22.70
CA GLY A 419 -1.09 14.48 -24.07
C GLY A 419 0.42 14.46 -24.39
N LEU A 420 1.29 14.31 -23.40
CA LEU A 420 2.73 14.13 -23.60
C LEU A 420 3.04 12.64 -23.86
N ILE A 421 3.63 12.34 -25.02
CA ILE A 421 3.89 10.95 -25.45
C ILE A 421 5.27 10.47 -24.96
N GLU A 422 6.29 11.32 -25.05
CA GLU A 422 7.69 10.91 -24.91
C GLU A 422 8.19 10.80 -23.47
N TYR A 423 7.54 11.50 -22.54
CA TYR A 423 7.89 11.53 -21.12
C TYR A 423 6.65 11.83 -20.29
N GLY A 424 6.73 11.49 -19.02
CA GLY A 424 5.72 11.69 -18.01
C GLY A 424 6.41 11.93 -16.67
N ASP A 425 5.68 11.74 -15.59
CA ASP A 425 6.22 11.96 -14.24
C ASP A 425 6.64 10.65 -13.57
N LEU A 426 7.90 10.59 -13.15
CA LEU A 426 8.46 9.53 -12.30
C LEU A 426 7.61 9.30 -11.04
N TYR A 427 7.16 10.38 -10.39
CA TYR A 427 6.36 10.26 -9.17
C TYR A 427 5.01 9.57 -9.42
N TYR A 428 4.46 9.66 -10.63
CA TYR A 428 3.23 8.96 -10.96
C TYR A 428 3.44 7.45 -11.07
N ASP A 429 4.55 7.01 -11.68
CA ASP A 429 4.91 5.60 -11.74
C ASP A 429 5.20 5.03 -10.34
N LEU A 430 5.95 5.76 -9.51
CA LEU A 430 6.19 5.38 -8.11
C LEU A 430 4.88 5.26 -7.33
N ALA A 431 3.97 6.23 -7.49
CA ALA A 431 2.66 6.21 -6.82
C ALA A 431 1.75 5.08 -7.30
N LYS A 432 1.80 4.75 -8.60
CA LYS A 432 1.10 3.58 -9.17
C LYS A 432 1.64 2.28 -8.60
N LEU A 433 2.97 2.17 -8.48
CA LEU A 433 3.64 1.01 -7.93
C LEU A 433 3.31 0.84 -6.43
N TYR A 434 3.40 1.92 -5.65
CA TYR A 434 2.99 1.95 -4.25
C TYR A 434 1.51 1.57 -4.07
N GLY A 435 0.63 2.04 -4.95
CA GLY A 435 -0.77 1.61 -4.98
C GLY A 435 -0.94 0.11 -5.20
N GLY A 436 -0.12 -0.52 -6.05
CA GLY A 436 -0.08 -1.97 -6.24
C GLY A 436 0.49 -2.75 -5.05
N LEU A 437 1.29 -2.10 -4.20
CA LEU A 437 1.76 -2.65 -2.92
C LEU A 437 0.71 -2.55 -1.81
N ILE A 438 -0.33 -1.73 -1.99
CA ILE A 438 -1.47 -1.61 -1.06
C ILE A 438 -2.63 -2.50 -1.50
N ILE A 439 -2.99 -2.44 -2.79
CA ILE A 439 -4.05 -3.26 -3.39
C ILE A 439 -3.40 -4.32 -4.28
N ASN A 440 -3.53 -5.58 -3.87
CA ASN A 440 -3.19 -6.71 -4.74
C ASN A 440 -4.28 -6.92 -5.79
N TYR A 441 -4.08 -6.39 -7.00
CA TYR A 441 -5.08 -6.50 -8.07
C TYR A 441 -5.40 -7.95 -8.46
N ARG A 442 -4.48 -8.90 -8.27
CA ARG A 442 -4.74 -10.33 -8.49
C ARG A 442 -5.72 -10.91 -7.46
N LEU A 443 -5.67 -10.44 -6.21
CA LEU A 443 -6.63 -10.80 -5.16
C LEU A 443 -7.98 -10.12 -5.38
N ILE A 444 -7.99 -8.85 -5.80
CA ILE A 444 -9.24 -8.16 -6.19
C ILE A 444 -9.94 -8.89 -7.32
N LYS A 445 -9.20 -9.34 -8.35
CA LYS A 445 -9.74 -10.15 -9.46
C LYS A 445 -10.40 -11.47 -9.00
N LYS A 446 -10.05 -11.95 -7.81
CA LYS A 446 -10.60 -13.15 -7.16
C LYS A 446 -11.66 -12.83 -6.09
N ASN A 447 -12.18 -11.59 -6.05
CA ASN A 447 -13.12 -11.11 -5.04
C ASN A 447 -12.61 -11.23 -3.59
N ALA A 448 -11.29 -11.20 -3.37
CA ALA A 448 -10.69 -11.33 -2.05
C ALA A 448 -10.59 -9.97 -1.31
N PHE A 449 -11.74 -9.30 -1.16
CA PHE A 449 -11.89 -8.05 -0.40
C PHE A 449 -13.32 -7.91 0.13
N SER A 450 -13.53 -7.05 1.12
CA SER A 450 -14.87 -6.66 1.58
C SER A 450 -14.97 -5.16 1.79
N CYS A 451 -16.16 -4.60 1.63
CA CYS A 451 -16.45 -3.20 1.94
C CYS A 451 -17.92 -3.07 2.34
N ASP A 452 -18.16 -2.65 3.57
CA ASP A 452 -19.47 -2.45 4.17
C ASP A 452 -19.63 -0.99 4.58
N VAL A 453 -20.78 -0.39 4.22
CA VAL A 453 -21.11 0.99 4.55
C VAL A 453 -22.39 1.02 5.38
N ASN A 454 -22.28 1.46 6.64
CA ASN A 454 -23.37 1.58 7.59
C ASN A 454 -23.48 3.04 8.08
N GLY A 455 -24.26 3.84 7.37
CA GLY A 455 -24.38 5.28 7.66
C GLY A 455 -23.05 5.99 7.44
N ASN A 456 -22.46 6.49 8.52
CA ASN A 456 -21.16 7.16 8.51
C ASN A 456 -19.99 6.20 8.80
N ASP A 457 -20.24 4.97 9.24
CA ASP A 457 -19.19 3.96 9.46
C ASP A 457 -18.96 3.15 8.17
N VAL A 458 -17.71 3.11 7.74
CA VAL A 458 -17.24 2.35 6.58
C VAL A 458 -16.20 1.37 7.07
N ARG A 459 -16.38 0.09 6.77
CA ARG A 459 -15.40 -0.95 7.07
C ARG A 459 -15.03 -1.67 5.79
N TYR A 460 -13.75 -1.69 5.45
CA TYR A 460 -13.25 -2.49 4.35
C TYR A 460 -12.07 -3.34 4.81
N ASN A 461 -11.91 -4.49 4.17
CA ASN A 461 -10.77 -5.36 4.35
C ASN A 461 -10.14 -5.67 2.99
N LEU A 462 -8.83 -5.46 2.90
CA LEU A 462 -8.01 -5.83 1.75
C LEU A 462 -7.10 -6.98 2.18
N MET A 463 -7.18 -8.11 1.48
CA MET A 463 -6.26 -9.20 1.75
C MET A 463 -4.84 -8.83 1.29
N THR A 464 -3.88 -8.96 2.19
CA THR A 464 -2.43 -8.80 1.93
C THR A 464 -1.70 -10.12 2.21
N THR A 465 -0.45 -10.22 1.79
CA THR A 465 0.44 -11.35 2.10
C THR A 465 1.75 -10.84 2.74
N PRO A 466 2.46 -11.66 3.52
CA PRO A 466 3.75 -11.25 4.11
C PRO A 466 4.77 -10.74 3.07
N GLU A 467 4.76 -11.32 1.87
CA GLU A 467 5.64 -10.91 0.77
C GLU A 467 5.29 -9.50 0.26
N MET A 468 4.02 -9.10 0.30
CA MET A 468 3.62 -7.74 -0.02
C MET A 468 4.03 -6.74 1.04
N ASP A 469 3.93 -7.11 2.31
CA ASP A 469 4.33 -6.24 3.42
C ASP A 469 5.87 -6.03 3.40
N ASP A 470 6.66 -7.08 3.12
CA ASP A 470 8.12 -6.99 2.90
C ASP A 470 8.44 -6.13 1.65
N ALA A 471 7.75 -6.37 0.53
CA ALA A 471 7.94 -5.57 -0.69
C ALA A 471 7.61 -4.08 -0.47
N ARG A 472 6.60 -3.77 0.36
CA ARG A 472 6.26 -2.38 0.72
C ARG A 472 7.34 -1.74 1.58
N ALA A 473 7.84 -2.43 2.60
CA ALA A 473 8.93 -1.93 3.43
C ALA A 473 10.19 -1.65 2.60
N ARG A 474 10.52 -2.55 1.65
CA ARG A 474 11.63 -2.35 0.71
C ARG A 474 11.41 -1.19 -0.25
N PHE A 475 10.19 -0.99 -0.72
CA PHE A 475 9.86 0.17 -1.55
C PHE A 475 10.06 1.48 -0.78
N GLU A 476 9.61 1.56 0.47
CA GLU A 476 9.79 2.75 1.31
C GLU A 476 11.29 3.02 1.58
N ASN A 477 12.08 1.98 1.86
CA ASN A 477 13.54 2.09 1.97
C ASN A 477 14.18 2.57 0.66
N PHE A 478 13.76 2.01 -0.48
CA PHE A 478 14.24 2.43 -1.81
C PHE A 478 13.92 3.91 -2.09
N VAL A 479 12.72 4.36 -1.72
CA VAL A 479 12.31 5.77 -1.86
C VAL A 479 13.23 6.68 -1.02
N ASP A 480 13.50 6.30 0.24
CA ASP A 480 14.40 7.05 1.14
C ASP A 480 15.85 7.06 0.62
N GLU A 481 16.39 5.91 0.22
CA GLU A 481 17.75 5.77 -0.33
C GLU A 481 17.98 6.62 -1.60
N LYS A 482 16.95 6.77 -2.45
CA LYS A 482 17.02 7.61 -3.65
C LYS A 482 16.69 9.08 -3.38
N GLY A 483 16.30 9.43 -2.15
CA GLY A 483 15.91 10.80 -1.79
C GLY A 483 14.60 11.25 -2.44
N TYR A 484 13.70 10.32 -2.77
CA TYR A 484 12.37 10.62 -3.26
C TYR A 484 11.42 10.99 -2.10
N ASP A 485 10.36 11.73 -2.44
CA ASP A 485 9.40 12.24 -1.44
C ASP A 485 8.25 11.24 -1.26
N LEU A 486 8.27 10.52 -0.12
CA LEU A 486 7.27 9.51 0.19
C LEU A 486 5.87 10.10 0.43
N ASP A 487 5.75 11.29 1.03
CA ASP A 487 4.46 11.93 1.27
C ASP A 487 3.82 12.40 -0.03
N LYS A 488 4.64 12.86 -0.98
CA LYS A 488 4.20 13.14 -2.35
C LYS A 488 3.70 11.87 -3.04
N ILE A 489 4.42 10.76 -2.93
CA ILE A 489 4.01 9.46 -3.47
C ILE A 489 2.66 9.04 -2.86
N ARG A 490 2.53 9.06 -1.53
CA ARG A 490 1.30 8.71 -0.79
C ARG A 490 0.11 9.60 -1.19
N THR A 491 0.35 10.90 -1.35
CA THR A 491 -0.67 11.85 -1.82
C THR A 491 -1.14 11.48 -3.23
N ILE A 492 -0.22 11.27 -4.18
CA ILE A 492 -0.58 10.89 -5.55
C ILE A 492 -1.27 9.52 -5.58
N THR A 493 -0.84 8.54 -4.79
CA THR A 493 -1.50 7.24 -4.66
C THR A 493 -2.94 7.38 -4.17
N SER A 494 -3.17 8.24 -3.18
CA SER A 494 -4.51 8.55 -2.69
C SER A 494 -5.39 9.14 -3.78
N LEU A 495 -4.86 10.10 -4.55
CA LEU A 495 -5.56 10.66 -5.72
C LEU A 495 -5.80 9.60 -6.81
N ILE A 496 -4.90 8.64 -7.01
CA ILE A 496 -5.09 7.54 -7.96
C ILE A 496 -6.31 6.69 -7.57
N PHE A 497 -6.45 6.31 -6.30
CA PHE A 497 -7.63 5.56 -5.83
C PHE A 497 -8.93 6.33 -6.01
N LEU A 498 -8.94 7.63 -5.67
CA LEU A 498 -10.08 8.52 -5.92
C LEU A 498 -10.40 8.65 -7.42
N ASN A 499 -9.38 8.68 -8.28
CA ASN A 499 -9.56 8.73 -9.73
C ASN A 499 -10.09 7.42 -10.32
N MET A 500 -9.80 6.29 -9.67
CA MET A 500 -10.26 4.96 -10.08
C MET A 500 -11.69 4.69 -9.61
N SER A 501 -12.14 5.25 -8.48
CA SER A 501 -13.46 4.96 -7.93
C SER A 501 -14.63 5.10 -8.93
N PRO A 502 -14.80 6.17 -9.74
CA PRO A 502 -15.94 6.26 -10.67
C PRO A 502 -15.85 5.28 -11.86
N LEU A 503 -14.71 4.60 -12.05
CA LEU A 503 -14.47 3.67 -13.17
C LEU A 503 -14.82 2.21 -12.82
N HIS A 504 -15.09 1.91 -11.56
CA HIS A 504 -15.46 0.57 -11.09
C HIS A 504 -16.89 0.57 -10.56
N ASN A 505 -17.44 -0.60 -10.28
CA ASN A 505 -18.77 -0.75 -9.69
C ASN A 505 -18.68 -1.22 -8.24
N ALA A 506 -19.76 -1.05 -7.48
CA ALA A 506 -19.86 -1.49 -6.10
C ALA A 506 -19.65 -3.00 -5.97
N PRO A 507 -18.97 -3.47 -4.91
CA PRO A 507 -18.48 -2.69 -3.76
C PRO A 507 -17.08 -2.05 -3.93
N PHE A 508 -16.42 -2.24 -5.07
CA PHE A 508 -15.01 -1.84 -5.24
C PHE A 508 -14.82 -0.34 -5.45
N ASP A 509 -15.74 0.34 -6.16
CA ASP A 509 -15.71 1.81 -6.31
C ASP A 509 -15.81 2.54 -4.97
N ILE A 510 -16.73 2.10 -4.10
CA ILE A 510 -16.94 2.61 -2.75
C ILE A 510 -15.68 2.39 -1.91
N LEU A 511 -15.09 1.18 -1.96
CA LEU A 511 -13.83 0.89 -1.29
C LEU A 511 -12.74 1.86 -1.71
N LEU A 512 -12.52 2.04 -3.03
CA LEU A 512 -11.48 2.92 -3.57
C LEU A 512 -11.67 4.38 -3.13
N TYR A 513 -12.91 4.86 -3.10
CA TYR A 513 -13.22 6.22 -2.64
C TYR A 513 -12.84 6.40 -1.17
N HIS A 514 -13.24 5.48 -0.29
CA HIS A 514 -12.98 5.60 1.15
C HIS A 514 -11.52 5.31 1.51
N LEU A 515 -10.87 4.35 0.84
CA LEU A 515 -9.44 4.10 0.97
C LEU A 515 -8.64 5.34 0.55
N GLY A 516 -8.92 5.90 -0.62
CA GLY A 516 -8.23 7.10 -1.12
C GLY A 516 -8.45 8.31 -0.21
N SER A 517 -9.67 8.51 0.30
CA SER A 517 -9.97 9.61 1.24
C SER A 517 -9.25 9.42 2.58
N SER A 518 -9.25 8.20 3.12
CA SER A 518 -8.59 7.86 4.39
C SER A 518 -7.07 8.02 4.30
N MET A 519 -6.46 7.51 3.23
CA MET A 519 -5.02 7.68 2.98
C MET A 519 -4.62 9.15 2.77
N LEU A 520 -5.46 9.92 2.06
CA LEU A 520 -5.22 11.35 1.88
C LEU A 520 -5.29 12.10 3.21
N ALA A 521 -6.27 11.78 4.05
CA ALA A 521 -6.40 12.32 5.39
C ALA A 521 -5.19 11.98 6.27
N GLU A 522 -4.69 10.75 6.20
CA GLU A 522 -3.49 10.31 6.91
C GLU A 522 -2.23 11.05 6.42
N THR A 523 -2.06 11.18 5.11
CA THR A 523 -0.88 11.82 4.49
C THR A 523 -0.83 13.33 4.76
N LEU A 524 -1.95 14.03 4.60
CA LEU A 524 -2.04 15.47 4.91
C LEU A 524 -2.01 15.74 6.42
N GLY A 525 -2.04 14.67 7.23
CA GLY A 525 -2.47 14.68 8.62
C GLY A 525 -3.94 15.10 8.70
N THR A 526 -4.76 14.46 9.52
CA THR A 526 -5.99 15.13 9.91
C THR A 526 -5.57 16.35 10.72
N GLU A 527 -5.92 17.55 10.26
CA GLU A 527 -6.14 18.65 11.18
C GLU A 527 -7.27 18.22 12.09
N ILE A 528 -6.93 17.54 13.18
CA ILE A 528 -7.45 18.00 14.45
C ILE A 528 -6.80 19.37 14.57
N VAL A 529 -7.61 20.43 14.52
CA VAL A 529 -7.16 21.76 14.93
C VAL A 529 -6.72 21.63 16.39
N LEU A 530 -5.44 21.34 16.59
CA LEU A 530 -4.73 21.53 17.82
C LEU A 530 -3.86 22.74 17.55
N GLU A 531 -4.15 23.82 18.26
CA GLU A 531 -3.33 25.03 18.27
C GLU A 531 -1.85 24.66 18.31
N ASP A 532 -1.07 25.32 17.46
CA ASP A 532 0.39 25.22 17.40
C ASP A 532 0.96 25.52 18.79
N ARG A 533 1.17 24.47 19.59
CA ARG A 533 1.70 24.62 20.94
C ARG A 533 3.21 24.71 20.82
N LYS A 534 3.75 25.86 21.18
CA LYS A 534 5.21 26.14 21.30
C LYS A 534 5.97 25.21 22.28
N GLU A 535 5.33 24.25 22.92
CA GLU A 535 5.95 23.42 23.97
C GLU A 535 6.46 22.09 23.38
N ARG A 536 7.79 21.96 23.33
CA ARG A 536 8.49 20.79 22.80
C ARG A 536 8.66 19.71 23.89
N PRO A 537 8.57 18.39 23.56
CA PRO A 537 8.73 17.34 24.55
C PRO A 537 10.10 17.38 25.23
N LEU A 538 10.12 17.18 26.55
CA LEU A 538 11.34 17.06 27.35
C LEU A 538 11.93 15.65 27.17
N LEU A 539 13.20 15.59 26.76
CA LEU A 539 13.91 14.33 26.60
C LEU A 539 14.49 13.88 27.95
N CYS A 540 14.16 12.67 28.37
CA CYS A 540 14.59 12.07 29.63
C CYS A 540 15.45 10.84 29.35
N ILE A 541 16.72 10.88 29.79
CA ILE A 541 17.76 9.92 29.43
C ILE A 541 18.17 9.08 30.63
N GLY A 542 18.15 7.76 30.50
CA GLY A 542 18.70 6.85 31.50
C GLY A 542 20.22 7.02 31.64
N PRO A 543 20.80 7.09 32.85
CA PRO A 543 22.23 7.26 33.07
C PRO A 543 22.98 5.94 32.88
N MET A 544 22.85 5.30 31.71
CA MET A 544 23.33 3.94 31.43
C MET A 544 24.84 3.75 31.67
N SER A 545 25.63 4.81 31.58
CA SER A 545 27.06 4.84 31.84
C SER A 545 27.53 6.25 32.18
N LYS A 546 28.78 6.37 32.64
CA LYS A 546 29.43 7.68 32.80
C LYS A 546 29.52 8.43 31.47
N GLN A 547 29.83 7.75 30.37
CA GLN A 547 29.93 8.35 29.04
C GLN A 547 28.58 8.93 28.56
N VAL A 548 27.47 8.27 28.85
CA VAL A 548 26.12 8.79 28.57
C VAL A 548 25.87 10.07 29.37
N VAL A 549 26.12 10.06 30.68
CA VAL A 549 25.94 11.24 31.55
C VAL A 549 26.80 12.41 31.07
N ASP A 550 28.07 12.17 30.79
CA ASP A 550 29.01 13.20 30.33
C ASP A 550 28.58 13.80 29.00
N THR A 551 28.10 12.97 28.09
CA THR A 551 27.64 13.40 26.76
C THR A 551 26.33 14.16 26.84
N VAL A 552 25.39 13.76 27.71
CA VAL A 552 24.14 14.51 27.96
C VAL A 552 24.43 15.91 28.48
N ILE A 553 25.32 16.05 29.47
CA ILE A 553 25.71 17.36 30.03
C ILE A 553 26.35 18.23 28.94
N ASP A 554 27.29 17.66 28.19
CA ASP A 554 28.00 18.38 27.13
C ASP A 554 27.07 18.80 26.00
N PHE A 555 26.13 17.94 25.62
CA PHE A 555 25.14 18.18 24.59
C PHE A 555 24.13 19.25 25.02
N SER A 556 23.60 19.16 26.25
CA SER A 556 22.69 20.17 26.81
C SER A 556 23.36 21.54 26.90
N HIS A 557 24.64 21.60 27.30
CA HIS A 557 25.41 22.84 27.29
C HIS A 557 25.56 23.43 25.88
N ALA A 558 25.97 22.61 24.91
CA ALA A 558 26.24 23.08 23.55
C ALA A 558 24.98 23.52 22.80
N ARG A 559 23.86 22.80 22.99
CA ARG A 559 22.60 23.07 22.29
C ARG A 559 21.64 23.96 23.10
N ASN A 560 21.97 24.25 24.36
CA ASN A 560 21.12 24.99 25.30
C ASN A 560 19.70 24.40 25.41
N VAL A 561 19.60 23.07 25.43
CA VAL A 561 18.31 22.35 25.54
C VAL A 561 18.16 21.70 26.91
N PRO A 562 16.96 21.74 27.52
CA PRO A 562 16.71 21.04 28.76
C PRO A 562 16.65 19.52 28.53
N VAL A 563 17.29 18.75 29.41
CA VAL A 563 17.30 17.28 29.38
C VAL A 563 17.20 16.77 30.81
N CYS A 564 16.45 15.69 31.04
CA CYS A 564 16.44 14.99 32.33
C CYS A 564 17.40 13.81 32.30
N LEU A 565 18.14 13.60 33.38
CA LEU A 565 18.79 12.32 33.69
C LEU A 565 17.90 11.56 34.66
N ILE A 566 17.33 10.45 34.21
CA ILE A 566 16.33 9.65 34.93
C ILE A 566 16.95 8.36 35.47
N ALA A 567 17.30 8.34 36.75
CA ALA A 567 17.89 7.17 37.36
C ALA A 567 16.81 6.27 37.96
N SER A 568 16.69 5.03 37.46
CA SER A 568 15.89 4.00 38.14
C SER A 568 16.57 3.51 39.41
N ARG A 569 15.81 2.95 40.37
CA ARG A 569 16.36 2.37 41.60
C ARG A 569 17.33 1.21 41.36
N SER A 570 17.25 0.54 40.21
CA SER A 570 18.24 -0.47 39.84
C SER A 570 19.56 0.15 39.33
N GLN A 571 19.47 1.27 38.61
CA GLN A 571 20.64 1.94 38.03
C GLN A 571 21.45 2.69 39.10
N VAL A 572 20.77 3.47 39.94
CA VAL A 572 21.38 4.27 41.00
C VAL A 572 20.48 4.19 42.22
N GLU A 573 21.03 3.80 43.36
CA GLU A 573 20.30 3.69 44.63
C GLU A 573 21.16 4.23 45.76
N THR A 574 20.57 4.68 46.86
CA THR A 574 21.35 5.16 48.02
C THR A 574 22.31 4.09 48.52
N ALA A 575 23.48 4.53 48.99
CA ALA A 575 24.46 3.65 49.63
C ALA A 575 23.84 2.85 50.79
N ALA A 576 22.84 3.41 51.48
CA ALA A 576 22.13 2.74 52.57
C ALA A 576 21.34 1.49 52.12
N LEU A 577 21.02 1.39 50.83
CA LEU A 577 20.28 0.28 50.23
C LEU A 577 21.15 -0.54 49.25
N GLY A 578 22.48 -0.34 49.26
CA GLY A 578 23.44 -1.18 48.53
C GLY A 578 23.93 -0.63 47.19
N GLY A 579 23.47 0.56 46.77
CA GLY A 579 23.90 1.19 45.51
C GLY A 579 23.28 0.57 44.25
N GLY A 580 23.54 1.18 43.09
CA GLY A 580 23.04 0.71 41.79
C GLY A 580 24.15 0.21 40.85
N TYR A 581 23.77 -0.40 39.72
CA TYR A 581 24.76 -0.96 38.77
C TYR A 581 25.37 0.08 37.83
N ALA A 582 24.73 1.24 37.62
CA ALA A 582 25.17 2.23 36.64
C ALA A 582 26.42 2.95 37.15
N ASN A 583 27.57 2.61 36.56
CA ASN A 583 28.90 3.05 36.99
C ASN A 583 29.21 2.76 38.49
N ASN A 584 28.44 1.87 39.13
CA ASN A 584 28.45 1.61 40.58
C ASN A 584 28.21 2.86 41.44
N TRP A 585 27.43 3.83 40.96
CA TRP A 585 27.12 5.01 41.74
C TRP A 585 26.04 4.73 42.80
N SER A 586 26.23 5.34 43.97
CA SER A 586 25.12 5.62 44.88
C SER A 586 24.33 6.86 44.43
N THR A 587 23.12 7.07 44.96
CA THR A 587 22.34 8.31 44.77
C THR A 587 23.19 9.55 45.07
N GLU A 588 23.94 9.49 46.16
CA GLU A 588 24.82 10.54 46.64
C GLU A 588 25.96 10.80 45.65
N ASP A 589 26.66 9.74 45.21
CA ASP A 589 27.77 9.84 44.26
C ASP A 589 27.32 10.39 42.90
N PHE A 590 26.21 9.87 42.37
CA PHE A 590 25.67 10.29 41.08
C PHE A 590 25.28 11.76 41.09
N ALA A 591 24.56 12.20 42.12
CA ALA A 591 24.12 13.57 42.24
C ALA A 591 25.30 14.54 42.45
N ALA A 592 26.28 14.16 43.27
CA ALA A 592 27.51 14.94 43.45
C ALA A 592 28.27 15.08 42.13
N TYR A 593 28.47 13.97 41.41
CA TYR A 593 29.18 13.95 40.13
C TYR A 593 28.52 14.85 39.08
N VAL A 594 27.20 14.72 38.88
CA VAL A 594 26.46 15.56 37.91
C VAL A 594 26.55 17.04 38.30
N ARG A 595 26.41 17.38 39.57
CA ARG A 595 26.50 18.78 40.01
C ARG A 595 27.88 19.38 39.81
N ASP A 596 28.94 18.66 40.13
CA ASP A 596 30.29 19.15 39.94
C ASP A 596 30.58 19.40 38.46
N ARG A 597 30.12 18.50 37.59
CA ARG A 597 30.16 18.71 36.13
C ARG A 597 29.34 19.91 35.66
N LEU A 598 28.19 20.19 36.27
CA LEU A 598 27.39 21.37 35.96
C LEU A 598 28.01 22.68 36.47
N LYS A 599 28.83 22.65 37.53
CA LYS A 599 29.64 23.82 37.95
C LYS A 599 30.72 24.14 36.93
N GLU A 600 31.39 23.11 36.41
CA GLU A 600 32.42 23.25 35.38
C GLU A 600 31.82 23.69 34.03
N LYS A 601 30.69 23.08 33.66
CA LYS A 601 30.03 23.29 32.38
C LYS A 601 28.53 23.51 32.58
N PRO A 602 28.10 24.78 32.73
CA PRO A 602 26.69 25.09 33.01
C PRO A 602 25.75 24.58 31.91
N ALA A 603 24.85 23.65 32.25
CA ALA A 603 23.89 23.04 31.32
C ALA A 603 22.49 22.96 31.95
N ASN A 604 21.47 22.75 31.13
CA ASN A 604 20.07 22.65 31.57
C ASN A 604 19.70 21.18 31.87
N VAL A 605 20.43 20.53 32.79
CA VAL A 605 20.21 19.12 33.14
C VAL A 605 19.47 19.02 34.47
N LEU A 606 18.37 18.27 34.48
CA LEU A 606 17.61 17.93 35.69
C LEU A 606 17.96 16.50 36.14
N ILE A 607 18.18 16.31 37.44
CA ILE A 607 18.40 15.00 38.05
C ILE A 607 17.06 14.46 38.54
N CYS A 608 16.66 13.28 38.08
CA CYS A 608 15.33 12.74 38.31
C CYS A 608 15.38 11.27 38.74
N ARG A 609 14.44 10.88 39.60
CA ARG A 609 14.19 9.48 39.96
C ARG A 609 13.14 8.90 39.04
N ASP A 610 13.43 7.74 38.46
CA ASP A 610 12.51 6.93 37.66
C ASP A 610 12.08 5.70 38.48
N HIS A 611 10.81 5.31 38.44
CA HIS A 611 10.28 4.13 39.14
C HIS A 611 10.75 4.02 40.62
N GLY A 612 10.42 5.03 41.44
CA GLY A 612 10.98 5.16 42.79
C GLY A 612 10.22 4.47 43.94
N GLY A 613 9.12 3.77 43.66
CA GLY A 613 8.24 3.26 44.72
C GLY A 613 8.59 1.87 45.28
N PRO A 614 7.67 1.26 46.06
CA PRO A 614 7.91 0.01 46.77
C PRO A 614 8.05 -1.18 45.80
N TRP A 615 8.86 -2.17 46.16
CA TRP A 615 9.15 -3.39 45.38
C TRP A 615 9.94 -3.18 44.07
N LEU A 616 10.40 -1.96 43.81
CA LEU A 616 11.17 -1.60 42.61
C LEU A 616 12.70 -1.68 42.83
N GLY A 617 13.15 -1.83 44.08
CA GLY A 617 14.55 -2.16 44.41
C GLY A 617 14.92 -3.60 44.04
N ALA A 618 16.22 -3.86 43.83
CA ALA A 618 16.73 -5.14 43.31
C ALA A 618 16.29 -6.38 44.11
N ASP A 619 16.22 -6.26 45.45
CA ASP A 619 15.91 -7.36 46.38
C ASP A 619 14.57 -7.17 47.11
N GLU A 620 13.68 -6.34 46.57
CA GLU A 620 12.46 -5.96 47.28
C GLU A 620 11.25 -6.82 46.95
N LYS A 621 11.27 -7.57 45.84
CA LYS A 621 10.08 -8.24 45.27
C LYS A 621 9.31 -9.15 46.24
N THR A 622 9.99 -9.69 47.25
CA THR A 622 9.41 -10.60 48.25
C THR A 622 9.16 -9.93 49.61
N LEU A 623 9.40 -8.63 49.74
CA LEU A 623 9.21 -7.91 51.00
C LEU A 623 7.73 -7.72 51.31
N ALA A 624 7.40 -7.72 52.60
CA ALA A 624 6.10 -7.25 53.08
C ALA A 624 5.94 -5.75 52.80
N GLU A 625 4.71 -5.29 52.50
CA GLU A 625 4.39 -3.91 52.11
C GLU A 625 5.04 -2.85 53.01
N LYS A 626 4.97 -3.04 54.33
CA LYS A 626 5.60 -2.12 55.30
C LYS A 626 7.09 -1.92 55.03
N HIS A 627 7.83 -3.00 54.77
CA HIS A 627 9.28 -2.93 54.53
C HIS A 627 9.60 -2.36 53.14
N ALA A 628 8.80 -2.71 52.12
CA ALA A 628 8.96 -2.14 50.78
C ALA A 628 8.70 -0.62 50.77
N MET A 629 7.69 -0.15 51.50
CA MET A 629 7.40 1.28 51.69
C MET A 629 8.52 1.99 52.46
N MET A 630 9.10 1.35 53.49
CA MET A 630 10.25 1.90 54.21
C MET A 630 11.48 2.06 53.29
N ALA A 631 11.74 1.08 52.42
CA ALA A 631 12.85 1.15 51.47
C ALA A 631 12.62 2.25 50.42
N ALA A 632 11.41 2.37 49.86
CA ALA A 632 11.06 3.48 48.96
C ALA A 632 11.24 4.85 49.63
N LYS A 633 10.80 5.01 50.89
CA LYS A 633 11.02 6.24 51.67
C LYS A 633 12.50 6.54 51.90
N ALA A 634 13.31 5.54 52.22
CA ALA A 634 14.75 5.74 52.37
C ALA A 634 15.42 6.18 51.06
N SER A 635 15.02 5.60 49.93
CA SER A 635 15.48 6.00 48.59
C SER A 635 15.08 7.45 48.28
N PHE A 636 13.80 7.81 48.46
CA PHE A 636 13.32 9.17 48.24
C PHE A 636 13.95 10.21 49.17
N GLU A 637 14.16 9.89 50.45
CA GLU A 637 14.84 10.78 51.37
C GLU A 637 16.27 11.07 50.91
N ALA A 638 17.00 10.04 50.46
CA ALA A 638 18.34 10.21 49.90
C ALA A 638 18.33 11.04 48.60
N ASP A 639 17.36 10.82 47.71
CA ASP A 639 17.19 11.62 46.48
C ASP A 639 16.96 13.11 46.80
N ILE A 640 16.07 13.41 47.76
CA ILE A 640 15.75 14.77 48.19
C ILE A 640 16.95 15.43 48.86
N ALA A 641 17.61 14.73 49.80
CA ALA A 641 18.81 15.23 50.48
C ALA A 641 19.96 15.45 49.48
N SER A 642 20.05 14.59 48.48
CA SER A 642 20.96 14.70 47.35
C SER A 642 20.42 15.62 46.24
N GLY A 643 19.38 16.42 46.50
CA GLY A 643 18.86 17.50 45.66
C GLY A 643 18.32 17.11 44.28
N PHE A 644 17.75 15.91 44.14
CA PHE A 644 17.02 15.54 42.93
C PHE A 644 15.91 16.55 42.64
N ASN A 645 15.71 16.88 41.37
CA ASN A 645 14.75 17.89 40.94
C ASN A 645 13.33 17.33 40.84
N MET A 646 13.18 16.04 40.53
CA MET A 646 11.90 15.39 40.32
C MET A 646 11.93 13.92 40.75
N ILE A 647 10.83 13.46 41.34
CA ILE A 647 10.66 12.11 41.82
C ILE A 647 9.42 11.47 41.21
N HIS A 648 9.61 10.31 40.57
CA HIS A 648 8.53 9.45 40.12
C HIS A 648 8.04 8.55 41.27
N ILE A 649 6.89 8.91 41.84
CA ILE A 649 6.14 8.13 42.81
C ILE A 649 5.40 7.03 42.06
N ASP A 650 5.99 5.83 42.04
CA ASP A 650 5.48 4.69 41.29
C ASP A 650 4.95 3.61 42.22
N THR A 651 3.63 3.58 42.41
CA THR A 651 2.95 2.57 43.24
C THR A 651 2.25 1.49 42.42
N SER A 652 2.65 1.32 41.14
CA SER A 652 2.14 0.32 40.20
C SER A 652 2.31 -1.11 40.69
N VAL A 653 3.47 -1.43 41.28
CA VAL A 653 3.80 -2.79 41.69
C VAL A 653 3.02 -3.15 42.97
N ASN A 654 2.35 -4.31 42.94
CA ASN A 654 1.65 -4.87 44.09
C ASN A 654 1.76 -6.42 44.06
N PRO A 655 2.23 -7.09 45.14
CA PRO A 655 2.37 -8.54 45.23
C PRO A 655 1.09 -9.40 45.07
N GLY A 656 -0.03 -8.84 44.61
CA GLY A 656 -1.29 -9.55 44.31
C GLY A 656 -2.04 -9.05 43.07
N GLY A 657 -1.39 -8.25 42.21
CA GLY A 657 -2.03 -7.56 41.08
C GLY A 657 -2.53 -6.15 41.42
N PHE A 658 -2.98 -5.40 40.41
CA PHE A 658 -3.40 -4.00 40.59
C PHE A 658 -4.53 -3.84 41.61
N ASP A 659 -4.33 -2.92 42.55
CA ASP A 659 -5.37 -2.42 43.45
C ASP A 659 -5.25 -0.89 43.50
N MET A 660 -6.22 -0.21 42.87
CA MET A 660 -6.26 1.24 42.81
C MET A 660 -6.28 1.89 44.20
N GLN A 661 -7.05 1.34 45.14
CA GLN A 661 -7.16 1.94 46.48
C GLN A 661 -5.87 1.77 47.25
N ALA A 662 -5.23 0.60 47.16
CA ALA A 662 -3.91 0.41 47.75
C ALA A 662 -2.85 1.31 47.10
N SER A 663 -2.89 1.48 45.78
CA SER A 663 -1.98 2.35 45.04
C SER A 663 -2.15 3.83 45.46
N LEU A 664 -3.39 4.32 45.56
CA LEU A 664 -3.68 5.67 46.04
C LEU A 664 -3.22 5.89 47.48
N ARG A 665 -3.51 4.97 48.41
CA ARG A 665 -3.05 5.07 49.80
C ARG A 665 -1.53 5.20 49.89
N ARG A 666 -0.81 4.36 49.15
CA ARG A 666 0.65 4.39 49.10
C ARG A 666 1.17 5.68 48.47
N SER A 667 0.56 6.14 47.38
CA SER A 667 0.94 7.39 46.72
C SER A 667 0.75 8.60 47.63
N PHE A 668 -0.38 8.68 48.36
CA PHE A 668 -0.63 9.75 49.34
C PHE A 668 0.43 9.76 50.45
N GLU A 669 0.74 8.59 51.01
CA GLU A 669 1.76 8.46 52.05
C GLU A 669 3.15 8.87 51.57
N LEU A 670 3.53 8.48 50.35
CA LEU A 670 4.84 8.81 49.76
C LEU A 670 4.94 10.28 49.35
N LEU A 671 3.89 10.86 48.77
CA LEU A 671 3.83 12.29 48.44
C LEU A 671 3.98 13.15 49.70
N GLN A 672 3.23 12.84 50.75
CA GLN A 672 3.32 13.56 52.01
C GLN A 672 4.72 13.42 52.63
N PHE A 673 5.27 12.21 52.66
CA PHE A 673 6.62 11.98 53.16
C PHE A 673 7.67 12.79 52.39
N CYS A 674 7.61 12.79 51.06
CA CYS A 674 8.55 13.54 50.23
C CYS A 674 8.43 15.05 50.48
N GLU A 675 7.21 15.58 50.62
CA GLU A 675 6.99 17.00 50.88
C GLU A 675 7.52 17.41 52.27
N GLU A 676 7.29 16.59 53.29
CA GLU A 676 7.83 16.78 54.64
C GLU A 676 9.36 16.79 54.64
N LYS A 677 9.99 15.85 53.91
CA LYS A 677 11.45 15.78 53.77
C LYS A 677 12.00 16.95 52.96
N ALA A 678 11.37 17.34 51.87
CA ALA A 678 11.79 18.50 51.08
C ALA A 678 11.80 19.77 51.96
N LYS A 679 10.74 19.99 52.74
CA LYS A 679 10.67 21.08 53.74
C LYS A 679 11.77 20.96 54.81
N GLN A 680 12.01 19.75 55.34
CA GLN A 680 13.04 19.50 56.34
C GLN A 680 14.45 19.85 55.82
N TYR A 681 14.76 19.53 54.57
CA TYR A 681 16.06 19.81 53.95
C TYR A 681 16.13 21.21 53.31
N GLY A 682 15.07 22.02 53.38
CA GLY A 682 15.03 23.35 52.78
C GLY A 682 15.12 23.34 51.25
N THR A 683 14.64 22.27 50.62
CA THR A 683 14.63 22.08 49.17
C THR A 683 13.19 21.97 48.65
N SER A 684 13.03 21.92 47.34
CA SER A 684 11.75 21.65 46.67
C SER A 684 11.94 20.54 45.66
N VAL A 685 10.99 19.62 45.59
CA VAL A 685 10.98 18.53 44.62
C VAL A 685 9.66 18.52 43.86
N ARG A 686 9.71 18.09 42.60
CA ARG A 686 8.52 17.91 41.75
C ARG A 686 8.15 16.44 41.68
N TYR A 687 6.90 16.17 41.39
CA TYR A 687 6.40 14.79 41.37
C TYR A 687 5.98 14.36 39.96
N GLU A 688 6.22 13.09 39.70
CA GLU A 688 5.63 12.31 38.62
C GLU A 688 4.89 11.13 39.24
N ILE A 689 3.79 10.71 38.64
CA ILE A 689 2.93 9.65 39.19
C ILE A 689 2.80 8.50 38.20
N GLY A 690 3.00 7.27 38.68
CA GLY A 690 2.80 6.05 37.91
C GLY A 690 1.38 5.51 38.05
N THR A 691 0.75 5.15 36.93
CA THR A 691 -0.57 4.50 36.91
C THR A 691 -0.57 3.12 36.25
N GLU A 692 0.58 2.61 35.81
CA GLU A 692 0.63 1.37 35.04
C GLU A 692 0.48 0.13 35.92
N ASP A 693 0.04 -0.98 35.33
CA ASP A 693 0.01 -2.29 35.97
C ASP A 693 1.36 -2.99 35.72
N ALA A 694 1.87 -3.78 36.68
CA ALA A 694 3.20 -4.40 36.57
C ALA A 694 3.38 -5.33 35.35
N ASP A 695 2.27 -5.77 34.73
CA ASP A 695 2.22 -6.60 33.52
C ASP A 695 1.78 -5.83 32.25
N GLY A 696 1.68 -4.50 32.29
CA GLY A 696 1.42 -3.67 31.12
C GLY A 696 -0.02 -3.73 30.58
N GLY A 697 -1.02 -3.92 31.44
CA GLY A 697 -2.45 -3.80 31.09
C GLY A 697 -2.86 -2.35 30.76
N ILE A 698 -3.86 -2.18 29.89
CA ILE A 698 -4.46 -0.89 29.55
C ILE A 698 -5.30 -0.44 30.76
N VAL A 699 -4.96 0.70 31.35
CA VAL A 699 -5.88 1.40 32.26
C VAL A 699 -6.91 2.10 31.37
N GLU A 700 -8.17 1.70 31.47
CA GLU A 700 -9.28 2.39 30.80
C GLU A 700 -9.23 3.89 31.13
N PRO A 701 -9.43 4.79 30.15
CA PRO A 701 -9.29 6.23 30.35
C PRO A 701 -10.08 6.79 31.54
N GLU A 702 -11.23 6.20 31.86
CA GLU A 702 -12.04 6.55 33.02
C GLU A 702 -11.30 6.27 34.34
N LEU A 703 -10.61 5.14 34.44
CA LEU A 703 -9.83 4.76 35.62
C LEU A 703 -8.57 5.63 35.75
N PHE A 704 -7.98 6.01 34.61
CA PHE A 704 -6.87 6.96 34.54
C PHE A 704 -7.29 8.36 35.04
N GLU A 705 -8.44 8.88 34.59
CA GLU A 705 -9.00 10.15 35.06
C GLU A 705 -9.36 10.09 36.56
N GLU A 706 -10.00 9.00 37.00
CA GLU A 706 -10.34 8.82 38.42
C GLU A 706 -9.10 8.86 39.31
N TYR A 707 -8.04 8.13 38.94
CA TYR A 707 -6.79 8.11 39.69
C TYR A 707 -6.14 9.49 39.77
N LEU A 708 -5.99 10.17 38.61
CA LEU A 708 -5.41 11.50 38.54
C LEU A 708 -6.21 12.52 39.36
N SER A 709 -7.54 12.47 39.28
CA SER A 709 -8.42 13.40 40.00
C SER A 709 -8.24 13.31 41.51
N LYS A 710 -8.07 12.09 42.05
CA LYS A 710 -7.86 11.85 43.49
C LYS A 710 -6.49 12.28 43.96
N ILE A 711 -5.44 12.05 43.15
CA ILE A 711 -4.09 12.54 43.44
C ILE A 711 -4.07 14.07 43.49
N VAL A 712 -4.66 14.74 42.50
CA VAL A 712 -4.70 16.20 42.43
C VAL A 712 -5.50 16.78 43.60
N ALA A 713 -6.66 16.19 43.93
CA ALA A 713 -7.46 16.60 45.07
C ALA A 713 -6.69 16.46 46.40
N PHE A 714 -5.98 15.35 46.59
CA PHE A 714 -5.13 15.13 47.77
C PHE A 714 -4.02 16.18 47.87
N CYS A 715 -3.34 16.48 46.76
CA CYS A 715 -2.31 17.51 46.72
C CYS A 715 -2.87 18.90 47.07
N ASP A 716 -4.04 19.26 46.52
CA ASP A 716 -4.72 20.52 46.82
C ASP A 716 -5.11 20.63 48.30
N GLU A 717 -5.62 19.55 48.90
CA GLU A 717 -6.02 19.51 50.31
C GLU A 717 -4.82 19.64 51.27
N HIS A 718 -3.67 19.07 50.92
CA HIS A 718 -2.50 19.00 51.80
C HIS A 718 -1.42 20.05 51.48
N GLY A 719 -1.67 20.94 50.53
CA GLY A 719 -0.72 21.97 50.10
C GLY A 719 0.57 21.37 49.50
N ILE A 720 0.45 20.25 48.79
CA ILE A 720 1.55 19.59 48.07
C ILE A 720 1.53 20.08 46.62
N SER A 721 2.70 20.27 46.02
CA SER A 721 2.79 20.63 44.60
C SER A 721 2.14 19.56 43.73
N LYS A 722 1.30 19.96 42.77
CA LYS A 722 0.69 19.02 41.81
C LYS A 722 1.76 18.26 41.03
N PRO A 723 1.52 17.00 40.65
CA PRO A 723 2.40 16.28 39.75
C PRO A 723 2.60 17.05 38.44
N VAL A 724 3.84 17.12 37.98
CA VAL A 724 4.17 17.71 36.68
C VAL A 724 3.82 16.72 35.56
N PHE A 725 4.03 15.44 35.81
CA PHE A 725 3.78 14.36 34.86
C PHE A 725 2.95 13.25 35.48
N ILE A 726 2.16 12.61 34.63
CA ILE A 726 1.59 11.29 34.86
C ILE A 726 2.06 10.37 33.74
N VAL A 727 2.42 9.14 34.09
CA VAL A 727 2.83 8.13 33.11
C VAL A 727 1.59 7.62 32.41
N GLY A 728 1.53 7.78 31.09
CA GLY A 728 0.41 7.32 30.27
C GLY A 728 0.90 6.35 29.20
N LYS A 729 0.21 5.21 29.05
CA LYS A 729 0.54 4.23 28.01
C LYS A 729 0.03 4.71 26.66
N THR A 730 0.93 5.23 25.83
CA THR A 730 0.63 5.70 24.47
C THR A 730 0.93 4.67 23.40
N GLY A 731 1.14 3.41 23.80
CA GLY A 731 1.41 2.29 22.90
C GLY A 731 2.88 1.94 22.74
N THR A 732 3.79 2.54 23.53
CA THR A 732 5.21 2.21 23.53
C THR A 732 5.53 0.98 24.38
N TRP A 733 6.34 0.09 23.83
CA TRP A 733 6.91 -1.06 24.51
C TRP A 733 8.20 -1.55 23.85
N VAL A 734 9.32 -1.43 24.53
CA VAL A 734 10.62 -1.86 23.99
C VAL A 734 10.86 -3.34 24.27
N ARG A 735 11.21 -4.09 23.22
CA ARG A 735 11.70 -5.46 23.32
C ARG A 735 12.98 -5.61 22.51
N GLU A 736 13.98 -6.23 23.13
CA GLU A 736 15.29 -6.46 22.52
C GLU A 736 15.96 -5.13 22.11
N THR A 737 16.10 -4.84 20.82
CA THR A 737 16.63 -3.59 20.27
C THR A 737 15.62 -2.89 19.35
N HIS A 738 14.33 -3.13 19.57
CA HIS A 738 13.26 -2.58 18.73
C HIS A 738 12.08 -2.11 19.57
N GLN A 739 11.34 -1.16 19.00
CA GLN A 739 10.03 -0.75 19.49
C GLN A 739 9.00 -1.82 19.08
N ALA A 740 8.53 -2.60 20.05
CA ALA A 740 7.54 -3.66 19.83
C ALA A 740 6.10 -3.19 20.06
N GLY A 741 5.94 -2.00 20.63
CA GLY A 741 4.67 -1.29 20.71
C GLY A 741 4.38 -0.48 19.44
N ILE A 742 3.11 -0.17 19.21
CA ILE A 742 2.68 0.75 18.15
C ILE A 742 2.16 2.00 18.84
N PHE A 743 2.78 3.15 18.58
CA PHE A 743 2.30 4.43 19.08
C PHE A 743 0.85 4.64 18.62
N ASP A 744 -0.03 4.97 19.58
CA ASP A 744 -1.46 5.22 19.35
C ASP A 744 -1.74 6.72 19.58
N PRO A 745 -1.73 7.53 18.51
CA PRO A 745 -2.03 8.96 18.60
C PRO A 745 -3.43 9.23 19.17
N LYS A 746 -4.41 8.35 18.91
CA LYS A 746 -5.80 8.56 19.32
C LYS A 746 -5.95 8.40 20.83
N ASN A 747 -5.44 7.31 21.39
CA ASN A 747 -5.41 7.12 22.84
C ASN A 747 -4.59 8.23 23.52
N THR A 748 -3.44 8.58 22.95
CA THR A 748 -2.59 9.66 23.45
C THR A 748 -3.33 10.99 23.52
N MET A 749 -4.03 11.39 22.46
CA MET A 749 -4.84 12.61 22.46
C MET A 749 -5.98 12.57 23.47
N HIS A 750 -6.59 11.40 23.68
CA HIS A 750 -7.62 11.23 24.68
C HIS A 750 -7.07 11.40 26.10
N LEU A 751 -5.96 10.74 26.44
CA LEU A 751 -5.27 10.94 27.71
C LEU A 751 -4.82 12.41 27.88
N LEU A 752 -4.30 13.04 26.82
CA LEU A 752 -3.90 14.45 26.82
C LEU A 752 -5.08 15.37 27.15
N SER A 753 -6.28 15.05 26.64
CA SER A 753 -7.50 15.79 26.95
C SER A 753 -7.90 15.70 28.43
N ILE A 754 -7.62 14.57 29.08
CA ILE A 754 -7.87 14.35 30.50
C ILE A 754 -6.87 15.15 31.34
N VAL A 755 -5.57 14.96 31.12
CA VAL A 755 -4.53 15.60 31.95
C VAL A 755 -4.55 17.13 31.83
N LYS A 756 -4.98 17.66 30.68
CA LYS A 756 -5.14 19.11 30.45
C LYS A 756 -6.10 19.74 31.46
N LYS A 757 -7.15 19.03 31.91
CA LYS A 757 -8.11 19.51 32.91
C LYS A 757 -7.44 19.80 34.26
N TYR A 758 -6.33 19.12 34.55
CA TYR A 758 -5.63 19.16 35.83
C TYR A 758 -4.29 19.92 35.77
N GLY A 759 -3.89 20.40 34.59
CA GLY A 759 -2.60 21.07 34.39
C GLY A 759 -1.38 20.14 34.48
N VAL A 760 -1.57 18.84 34.23
CA VAL A 760 -0.54 17.80 34.29
C VAL A 760 -0.13 17.42 32.86
N GLY A 761 1.15 17.10 32.63
CA GLY A 761 1.66 16.60 31.35
C GLY A 761 1.67 15.08 31.27
N ILE A 762 1.71 14.53 30.05
CA ILE A 762 1.97 13.09 29.85
C ILE A 762 3.45 12.87 29.64
N LYS A 763 3.99 11.90 30.37
CA LYS A 763 5.33 11.37 30.16
C LYS A 763 5.25 9.93 29.69
N GLU A 764 5.88 9.62 28.57
CA GLU A 764 5.92 8.27 28.02
C GLU A 764 7.18 7.55 28.45
N HIS A 765 7.02 6.25 28.70
CA HIS A 765 8.13 5.36 28.99
C HIS A 765 8.51 4.56 27.73
N ASN A 766 9.77 4.15 27.63
CA ASN A 766 10.26 3.28 26.56
C ASN A 766 10.07 3.84 25.14
N ALA A 767 10.41 5.11 24.92
CA ALA A 767 10.36 5.74 23.61
C ALA A 767 11.58 5.35 22.71
N ASP A 768 12.45 4.46 23.19
CA ASP A 768 13.60 3.94 22.47
C ASP A 768 13.23 3.31 21.12
N TYR A 769 14.17 3.38 20.16
CA TYR A 769 14.12 2.68 18.87
C TYR A 769 12.90 3.00 17.97
N ASP A 770 12.12 4.02 18.28
CA ASP A 770 10.94 4.38 17.49
C ASP A 770 11.32 5.25 16.28
N SER A 771 10.38 5.42 15.34
CA SER A 771 10.60 6.14 14.09
C SER A 771 10.63 7.65 14.29
N ALA A 772 11.35 8.35 13.39
CA ALA A 772 11.36 9.80 13.34
C ALA A 772 9.95 10.40 13.18
N GLU A 773 9.07 9.71 12.43
CA GLU A 773 7.68 10.09 12.23
C GLU A 773 6.89 10.04 13.55
N ASN A 774 7.02 8.96 14.32
CA ASN A 774 6.33 8.81 15.59
C ASN A 774 6.81 9.84 16.62
N HIS A 775 8.11 10.17 16.67
CA HIS A 775 8.61 11.25 17.54
C HIS A 775 8.09 12.64 17.13
N ARG A 776 8.05 12.95 15.83
CA ARG A 776 7.42 14.19 15.35
C ARG A 776 5.94 14.23 15.70
N MET A 777 5.24 13.10 15.59
CA MET A 777 3.83 13.00 15.96
C MET A 777 3.62 13.21 17.46
N ARG A 778 4.45 12.63 18.34
CA ARG A 778 4.40 12.89 19.79
C ARG A 778 4.51 14.37 20.12
N ALA A 779 5.47 15.05 19.49
CA ALA A 779 5.64 16.49 19.62
C ALA A 779 4.38 17.24 19.13
N LYS A 780 3.81 16.82 18.00
CA LYS A 780 2.61 17.41 17.40
C LYS A 780 1.35 17.23 18.25
N VAL A 781 1.12 16.03 18.83
CA VAL A 781 -0.08 15.78 19.64
C VAL A 781 0.00 16.41 21.03
N GLY A 782 1.21 16.74 21.50
CA GLY A 782 1.44 17.45 22.77
C GLY A 782 1.93 16.56 23.92
N VAL A 783 2.59 15.44 23.62
CA VAL A 783 3.29 14.64 24.64
C VAL A 783 4.35 15.51 25.31
N THR A 784 4.41 15.51 26.63
CA THR A 784 5.19 16.51 27.38
C THR A 784 6.61 16.05 27.68
N ALA A 785 6.83 14.74 27.88
CA ALA A 785 8.16 14.18 28.13
C ALA A 785 8.27 12.72 27.65
N LEU A 786 9.49 12.26 27.35
CA LEU A 786 9.77 10.93 26.82
C LEU A 786 11.01 10.32 27.48
N ASN A 787 10.91 9.09 27.94
CA ASN A 787 12.06 8.32 28.44
C ASN A 787 12.74 7.54 27.31
N VAL A 788 14.07 7.64 27.23
CA VAL A 788 14.94 6.81 26.40
C VAL A 788 16.09 6.32 27.28
N ALA A 789 16.33 5.02 27.37
CA ALA A 789 17.33 4.47 28.28
C ALA A 789 18.10 3.28 27.67
N PRO A 790 17.50 2.08 27.48
CA PRO A 790 18.24 0.90 27.01
C PRO A 790 19.00 1.13 25.69
N GLU A 791 18.49 1.99 24.81
CA GLU A 791 19.13 2.31 23.53
C GLU A 791 20.54 2.88 23.67
N PHE A 792 20.77 3.79 24.61
CA PHE A 792 22.12 4.35 24.81
C PHE A 792 23.10 3.30 25.35
N GLY A 793 22.60 2.30 26.08
CA GLY A 793 23.38 1.13 26.49
C GLY A 793 23.78 0.25 25.31
N VAL A 794 22.85 0.02 24.38
CA VAL A 794 23.09 -0.74 23.14
C VAL A 794 24.04 -0.01 22.21
N ILE A 795 23.87 1.31 22.03
CA ILE A 795 24.76 2.15 21.22
C ILE A 795 26.19 2.06 21.73
N GLN A 796 26.41 2.22 23.04
CA GLN A 796 27.76 2.11 23.62
C GLN A 796 28.34 0.69 23.42
N THR A 797 27.52 -0.35 23.64
CA THR A 797 27.96 -1.74 23.47
C THR A 797 28.39 -2.03 22.03
N THR A 798 27.54 -1.70 21.06
CA THR A 798 27.82 -1.91 19.63
C THR A 798 29.00 -1.05 19.17
N THR A 799 29.16 0.16 19.69
CA THR A 799 30.30 1.04 19.35
C THR A 799 31.61 0.41 19.78
N VAL A 800 31.70 -0.12 21.01
CA VAL A 800 32.89 -0.83 21.50
C VAL A 800 33.19 -2.07 20.67
N LEU A 801 32.18 -2.91 20.39
CA LEU A 801 32.36 -4.13 19.59
C LEU A 801 32.84 -3.81 18.17
N ASN A 802 32.25 -2.81 17.51
CA ASN A 802 32.66 -2.36 16.19
C ASN A 802 34.08 -1.77 16.21
N PHE A 803 34.44 -1.02 17.25
CA PHE A 803 35.79 -0.51 17.43
C PHE A 803 36.81 -1.65 17.54
N CYS A 804 36.53 -2.69 18.34
CA CYS A 804 37.36 -3.87 18.42
C CYS A 804 37.56 -4.54 17.05
N LYS A 805 36.48 -4.71 16.27
CA LYS A 805 36.54 -5.26 14.91
C LYS A 805 37.43 -4.40 14.00
N ARG A 806 37.23 -3.07 14.00
CA ARG A 806 38.03 -2.11 13.21
C ARG A 806 39.51 -2.13 13.55
N LYS A 807 39.87 -2.27 14.83
CA LYS A 807 41.26 -2.31 15.30
C LYS A 807 41.86 -3.72 15.29
N GLY A 808 41.13 -4.74 14.85
CA GLY A 808 41.58 -6.13 14.84
C GLY A 808 41.75 -6.75 16.23
N ARG A 809 41.18 -6.15 17.30
CA ARG A 809 41.23 -6.63 18.68
C ARG A 809 40.09 -7.61 18.98
N MET A 810 40.08 -8.72 18.24
CA MET A 810 39.06 -9.77 18.41
C MET A 810 39.13 -10.47 19.77
N ASP A 811 40.28 -10.41 20.44
CA ASP A 811 40.47 -10.87 21.82
C ASP A 811 39.59 -10.07 22.80
N LEU A 812 39.59 -8.74 22.69
CA LEU A 812 38.76 -7.87 23.53
C LEU A 812 37.29 -7.91 23.14
N HIS A 813 37.01 -8.06 21.85
CA HIS A 813 35.67 -8.30 21.33
C HIS A 813 35.01 -9.50 22.03
N GLU A 814 35.68 -10.66 22.01
CA GLU A 814 35.14 -11.87 22.65
C GLU A 814 35.08 -11.76 24.16
N LYS A 815 36.08 -11.17 24.83
CA LYS A 815 36.04 -10.90 26.27
C LYS A 815 34.81 -10.08 26.66
N PHE A 816 34.50 -9.03 25.89
CA PHE A 816 33.34 -8.19 26.19
C PHE A 816 32.02 -8.95 25.95
N ILE A 817 31.92 -9.71 24.85
CA ILE A 817 30.75 -10.55 24.61
C ILE A 817 30.54 -11.55 25.75
N ASP A 818 31.60 -12.24 26.19
CA ASP A 818 31.51 -13.19 27.30
C ASP A 818 31.05 -12.52 28.59
N LEU A 819 31.63 -11.37 28.93
CA LEU A 819 31.27 -10.63 30.14
C LEU A 819 29.78 -10.26 30.14
N ALA A 820 29.29 -9.66 29.05
CA ALA A 820 27.90 -9.24 28.92
C ALA A 820 26.93 -10.45 28.84
N TYR A 821 27.27 -11.49 28.08
CA TYR A 821 26.47 -12.71 27.97
C TYR A 821 26.35 -13.46 29.31
N ASN A 822 27.45 -13.61 30.04
CA ASN A 822 27.49 -14.33 31.31
C ASN A 822 26.76 -13.60 32.45
N SER A 823 26.50 -12.30 32.32
CA SER A 823 25.64 -11.55 33.24
C SER A 823 24.22 -12.12 33.35
N LYS A 824 23.74 -12.81 32.29
CA LYS A 824 22.36 -13.31 32.13
C LYS A 824 21.28 -12.22 32.20
N LYS A 825 21.65 -10.93 32.22
CA LYS A 825 20.70 -9.81 32.33
C LYS A 825 19.88 -9.61 31.05
N TRP A 826 20.33 -10.16 29.92
CA TRP A 826 19.57 -10.22 28.67
C TRP A 826 18.25 -11.00 28.79
N LYS A 827 18.12 -11.92 29.75
CA LYS A 827 16.90 -12.75 29.92
C LYS A 827 15.64 -11.94 30.16
N LYS A 828 15.75 -10.76 30.80
CA LYS A 828 14.60 -9.87 31.05
C LYS A 828 14.04 -9.27 29.74
N TRP A 829 14.88 -9.13 28.74
CA TRP A 829 14.60 -8.37 27.52
C TRP A 829 14.13 -9.24 26.34
N LEU A 830 14.49 -10.53 26.33
CA LEU A 830 14.17 -11.47 25.24
C LEU A 830 12.82 -12.17 25.41
N LYS A 831 12.10 -12.33 24.29
CA LYS A 831 10.87 -13.13 24.22
C LYS A 831 11.13 -14.58 23.78
N GLN A 832 12.12 -14.80 22.90
CA GLN A 832 12.51 -16.12 22.40
C GLN A 832 14.03 -16.35 22.60
N PRO A 833 14.47 -16.61 23.85
CA PRO A 833 15.89 -16.71 24.16
C PRO A 833 16.62 -17.83 23.39
N ASP A 834 15.91 -18.82 22.84
CA ASP A 834 16.51 -19.98 22.17
C ASP A 834 16.96 -19.68 20.73
N VAL A 835 16.43 -18.64 20.08
CA VAL A 835 16.78 -18.27 18.69
C VAL A 835 17.73 -17.07 18.58
N THR A 836 17.91 -16.31 19.67
CA THR A 836 18.83 -15.16 19.71
C THR A 836 20.30 -15.60 19.90
N THR A 837 21.20 -15.08 19.08
CA THR A 837 22.63 -15.41 19.13
C THR A 837 23.31 -14.89 20.41
N ARG A 838 24.48 -15.45 20.74
CA ARG A 838 25.30 -15.01 21.89
C ARG A 838 25.71 -13.54 21.77
N GLU A 839 26.10 -13.08 20.58
CA GLU A 839 26.49 -11.68 20.35
C GLU A 839 25.30 -10.73 20.52
N GLN A 840 24.12 -11.05 19.97
CA GLN A 840 22.90 -10.24 20.17
C GLN A 840 22.49 -10.17 21.66
N LYS A 841 22.61 -11.28 22.39
CA LYS A 841 22.39 -11.31 23.85
C LYS A 841 23.36 -10.39 24.59
N ALA A 842 24.64 -10.38 24.20
CA ALA A 842 25.64 -9.49 24.76
C ALA A 842 25.32 -8.01 24.45
N ILE A 843 24.91 -7.70 23.21
CA ILE A 843 24.55 -6.33 22.79
C ILE A 843 23.45 -5.74 23.68
N ILE A 844 22.38 -6.49 23.92
CA ILE A 844 21.24 -6.04 24.74
C ILE A 844 21.64 -5.83 26.20
N ALA A 845 22.57 -6.64 26.73
CA ALA A 845 22.92 -6.65 28.15
C ALA A 845 24.24 -5.93 28.49
N GLY A 846 24.97 -5.38 27.52
CA GLY A 846 26.29 -4.80 27.76
C GLY A 846 26.29 -3.70 28.82
N HIS A 847 25.22 -2.91 28.90
CA HIS A 847 25.10 -1.83 29.88
C HIS A 847 25.09 -2.27 31.35
N TYR A 848 24.77 -3.53 31.63
CA TYR A 848 24.82 -4.06 33.01
C TYR A 848 26.25 -4.35 33.47
N VAL A 849 27.23 -4.40 32.57
CA VAL A 849 28.62 -4.75 32.90
C VAL A 849 29.59 -3.59 32.74
N PHE A 850 29.13 -2.42 32.29
CA PHE A 850 30.00 -1.24 32.12
C PHE A 850 30.72 -0.80 33.42
N GLY A 851 30.10 -1.07 34.57
CA GLY A 851 30.68 -0.74 35.87
C GLY A 851 31.75 -1.72 36.36
N THR A 852 31.92 -2.89 35.74
CA THR A 852 32.81 -3.92 36.28
C THR A 852 34.29 -3.61 35.97
N PRO A 853 35.23 -4.06 36.83
CA PRO A 853 36.67 -3.89 36.58
C PRO A 853 37.12 -4.49 35.24
N GLU A 854 36.51 -5.60 34.82
CA GLU A 854 36.83 -6.28 33.57
C GLU A 854 36.47 -5.42 32.35
N PHE A 855 35.30 -4.78 32.35
CA PHE A 855 34.93 -3.88 31.26
C PHE A 855 35.81 -2.63 31.23
N LYS A 856 36.12 -2.05 32.40
CA LYS A 856 37.02 -0.89 32.50
C LYS A 856 38.41 -1.21 31.93
N SER A 857 38.95 -2.39 32.24
CA SER A 857 40.21 -2.88 31.66
C SER A 857 40.13 -3.01 30.13
N ILE A 858 39.00 -3.51 29.59
CA ILE A 858 38.80 -3.57 28.13
C ILE A 858 38.86 -2.17 27.50
N ILE A 859 38.20 -1.17 28.09
CA ILE A 859 38.23 0.21 27.58
C ILE A 859 39.64 0.82 27.67
N GLU A 860 40.33 0.62 28.80
CA GLU A 860 41.71 1.07 28.98
C GLU A 860 42.67 0.46 27.94
N GLU A 861 42.53 -0.84 27.65
CA GLU A 861 43.33 -1.53 26.62
C GLU A 861 43.02 -1.08 25.18
N LEU A 862 41.81 -0.58 24.91
CA LEU A 862 41.42 -0.05 23.60
C LEU A 862 41.92 1.39 23.37
N GLY A 863 42.22 2.11 24.44
CA GLY A 863 42.74 3.47 24.40
C GLY A 863 41.67 4.55 24.23
N PRO A 864 42.04 5.85 24.32
CA PRO A 864 41.09 6.96 24.41
C PRO A 864 40.20 7.15 23.17
N GLU A 865 40.63 6.71 21.99
CA GLU A 865 39.85 6.79 20.75
C GLU A 865 38.49 6.09 20.85
N VAL A 866 38.38 4.97 21.59
CA VAL A 866 37.08 4.30 21.76
C VAL A 866 36.11 5.15 22.58
N GLU A 867 36.61 5.93 23.53
CA GLU A 867 35.76 6.82 24.32
C GLU A 867 35.22 7.95 23.47
N GLU A 868 36.02 8.51 22.57
CA GLU A 868 35.58 9.52 21.60
C GLU A 868 34.48 8.97 20.70
N ASP A 869 34.66 7.75 20.15
CA ASP A 869 33.66 7.10 19.31
C ASP A 869 32.34 6.84 20.07
N ILE A 870 32.42 6.38 21.34
CA ILE A 870 31.23 6.18 22.19
C ILE A 870 30.49 7.51 22.38
N ARG A 871 31.22 8.58 22.73
CA ARG A 871 30.62 9.89 22.98
C ARG A 871 30.02 10.48 21.72
N GLN A 872 30.66 10.32 20.56
CA GLN A 872 30.13 10.77 19.28
C GLN A 872 28.85 10.01 18.91
N ALA A 873 28.82 8.68 19.06
CA ALA A 873 27.64 7.89 18.75
C ALA A 873 26.44 8.24 19.65
N ILE A 874 26.68 8.49 20.94
CA ILE A 874 25.65 8.98 21.87
C ILE A 874 25.18 10.38 21.47
N TRP A 875 26.12 11.28 21.13
CA TRP A 875 25.82 12.63 20.69
C TRP A 875 24.93 12.66 19.45
N ASP A 876 25.29 11.88 18.43
CA ASP A 876 24.55 11.80 17.17
C ASP A 876 23.12 11.32 17.40
N ARG A 877 22.94 10.38 18.33
CA ARG A 877 21.59 9.90 18.67
C ARG A 877 20.80 10.92 19.48
N LEU A 878 21.42 11.62 20.44
CA LEU A 878 20.79 12.74 21.13
C LEU A 878 20.36 13.84 20.15
N ASP A 879 21.23 14.16 19.19
CA ASP A 879 20.94 15.14 18.14
C ASP A 879 19.76 14.70 17.27
N TRP A 880 19.73 13.41 16.91
CA TRP A 880 18.61 12.82 16.19
C TRP A 880 17.30 12.98 16.98
N TYR A 881 17.28 12.69 18.28
CA TYR A 881 16.07 12.84 19.10
C TYR A 881 15.63 14.30 19.16
N ILE A 882 16.54 15.23 19.42
CA ILE A 882 16.21 16.66 19.44
C ILE A 882 15.70 17.13 18.09
N LYS A 883 16.36 16.79 16.98
CA LYS A 883 15.94 17.18 15.63
C LYS A 883 14.51 16.72 15.32
N HIS A 884 14.13 15.52 15.74
CA HIS A 884 12.82 14.96 15.41
C HIS A 884 11.73 15.30 16.44
N LEU A 885 12.08 15.65 17.67
CA LEU A 885 11.13 16.15 18.66
C LEU A 885 10.92 17.67 18.56
N HIS A 886 11.95 18.41 18.15
CA HIS A 886 12.00 19.88 18.25
C HIS A 886 12.03 20.57 16.88
N GLY A 887 12.20 19.83 15.78
CA GLY A 887 12.37 20.36 14.42
C GLY A 887 13.81 20.80 14.13
N GLN A 888 14.15 21.02 12.85
CA GLN A 888 15.42 21.67 12.52
C GLN A 888 15.37 23.14 12.94
N PRO A 889 16.45 23.71 13.50
CA PRO A 889 16.60 25.15 13.51
C PRO A 889 16.58 25.61 12.05
N GLU A 890 15.66 26.50 11.71
CA GLU A 890 15.77 27.27 10.47
C GLU A 890 17.15 27.95 10.50
N THR A 891 18.05 27.55 9.62
CA THR A 891 19.30 28.29 9.42
C THR A 891 19.53 28.43 7.93
N GLU A 892 19.26 29.63 7.45
CA GLU A 892 20.27 30.42 6.76
C GLU A 892 20.15 31.85 7.30
N ASP A 893 20.72 32.10 8.48
CA ASP A 893 21.52 33.31 8.71
C ASP A 893 22.13 33.36 10.12
N LEU A 894 23.41 33.75 10.13
CA LEU A 894 24.16 34.37 11.23
C LEU A 894 24.76 33.47 12.33
N VAL A 895 25.97 33.02 12.02
CA VAL A 895 27.14 33.32 12.86
C VAL A 895 27.08 34.79 13.32
N VAL A 896 27.22 34.99 14.64
CA VAL A 896 27.30 36.30 15.35
C VAL A 896 25.96 37.02 15.52
N GLN A 897 25.17 36.58 16.51
CA GLN A 897 24.63 37.39 17.62
C GLN A 897 23.66 36.53 18.43
N ARG A 898 23.79 36.51 19.77
CA ARG A 898 22.87 35.82 20.69
C ARG A 898 21.42 36.25 20.38
N PRO A 899 20.53 35.36 19.89
CA PRO A 899 19.16 35.77 19.59
C PRO A 899 18.29 35.65 20.85
N LYS A 900 17.56 36.73 21.14
CA LYS A 900 16.51 36.90 22.17
C LYS A 900 15.44 35.79 22.24
N ILE A 901 15.38 34.88 21.27
CA ILE A 901 14.39 33.78 21.22
C ILE A 901 14.66 32.74 22.33
N ALA A 902 15.92 32.56 22.72
CA ALA A 902 16.28 31.70 23.85
C ALA A 902 15.76 32.27 25.20
N ASP A 903 15.57 33.59 25.31
CA ASP A 903 15.08 34.22 26.54
C ASP A 903 13.57 34.01 26.74
N ASP A 904 12.77 33.94 25.67
CA ASP A 904 11.32 33.70 25.77
C ASP A 904 11.00 32.22 26.07
N ALA A 905 11.73 31.28 25.46
CA ALA A 905 11.62 29.85 25.79
C ALA A 905 12.14 29.58 27.22
N LYS A 906 13.24 30.21 27.61
CA LYS A 906 13.77 30.21 28.98
C LYS A 906 12.79 30.84 29.96
N LYS A 907 12.07 31.91 29.60
CA LYS A 907 11.08 32.55 30.46
C LYS A 907 9.83 31.69 30.65
N ALA A 908 9.32 31.04 29.59
CA ALA A 908 8.18 30.11 29.72
C ALA A 908 8.54 28.83 30.49
N LEU A 909 9.75 28.29 30.30
CA LEU A 909 10.24 27.15 31.11
C LEU A 909 10.54 27.57 32.55
N LEU A 910 11.21 28.70 32.77
CA LEU A 910 11.50 29.21 34.12
C LEU A 910 10.22 29.61 34.83
N GLU A 911 9.20 30.17 34.19
CA GLU A 911 7.91 30.49 34.82
C GLU A 911 7.15 29.23 35.28
N ARG A 912 7.30 28.09 34.57
CA ARG A 912 6.86 26.77 35.04
C ARG A 912 7.71 26.18 36.16
N PHE A 913 8.94 26.66 36.34
CA PHE A 913 9.96 26.09 37.22
C PHE A 913 10.44 27.02 38.34
N SER A 914 9.96 28.26 38.40
CA SER A 914 10.28 29.27 39.39
C SER A 914 9.05 29.53 40.25
N ASN A 915 9.05 28.99 41.47
CA ASN A 915 8.22 29.53 42.53
C ASN A 915 8.70 30.95 42.84
N LYS A 916 8.01 31.96 42.31
CA LYS A 916 7.82 33.18 43.09
C LYS A 916 6.48 33.04 43.78
N SER A 917 6.56 32.62 45.04
CA SER A 917 5.56 32.89 46.06
C SER A 917 5.17 34.37 45.98
N MET A 918 3.87 34.64 45.82
CA MET A 918 3.25 35.60 46.72
C MET A 918 2.90 34.85 48.00
#